data_AF-A0A7Y2HW39-F1
#
_entry.id   AF-A0A7Y2HW39-F1
#
_cell.length_a   1.000
_cell.length_b   1.000
_cell.length_c   1.000
_cell.angle_alpha   90.00
_cell.angle_beta   90.00
_cell.angle_gamma   90.00
#
_symmetry.space_group_name_H-M   'P 1'
#
loop_
_entity.id
_entity.type
_entity.pdbx_description
1 polymer ?
#
loop_
_entity_poly.entity_id
_entity_poly.type
_entity_poly.pdbx_seq_one_letter_code
_entity_poly.pdbx_strand_id
1 'polypeptide(L)'
;MTIALRSLVAAITLLTIVCAVNAAASPPPVPASQPASPPAAQPDGPAVTDAAVAFAAAVDLRTLGQIAVHDEGRLKSFDSFAASSMRFVSGPHRIDDQSSTFTYLDLMLRPDQYGSTELIYVKKKPMRAQIVTTLRGTTIPSLDPEFDAAMDRFMETGLIAEDLLRVDAVAALLGRLSTDLIRTARFVEMIETALAIKQPQVLLARWKIIPPETGDRETPWASLDQLVGGDTAVVSDEHRTPLVGAWRDLVDGWVRQDAVAVNASAQTLATVLPRINPTLYPSPARAGWPWSFRGEGRGPWLVVGVLLLLGLVGLVIGRGTLRVLSASFVAALVGFSLIGLWLNGFGAGLTSAIVSHPVGPLEWESAYFRAYNLTWFWVFYALSLIPLLLNIVFRWRAARWIGLGMFLLAFALHTFSLVLRWYVAERWPNTNMFEAVTTAAWFGGCSAIVLEIFAGRTMMRNLFALGSAVASMVALMCVYYFPLQLDAGINNRMPVLHDVWLYIHTNVIIFSYCLIFMAAVSALLYLFDRLRRIVRGERGGGDYARVGGAGSLLAATPGGVVTMRSAGLGQVLDGTTMVLMELSFVMLWAGLVMGAIWADHSWGRPWGWDPKEVFALNTFLVFAVLIHVRLKTRDKGLWTALIALVGAAVMLFNWIAINFVITGLHSYA
;
A
#
# COMPACT_ATOMS: atom_id res chain seq x y z
N MET A 1 40.13 23.27 2.51
CA MET A 1 39.71 21.90 2.90
C MET A 1 39.21 21.83 4.35
N THR A 2 39.64 22.74 5.24
CA THR A 2 39.33 22.73 6.68
C THR A 2 38.02 23.44 7.08
N ILE A 3 37.60 24.50 6.39
CA ILE A 3 36.40 25.27 6.80
C ILE A 3 35.09 24.54 6.43
N ALA A 4 34.95 24.04 5.20
CA ALA A 4 33.75 23.32 4.78
C ALA A 4 33.55 21.99 5.52
N LEU A 5 34.65 21.31 5.86
CA LEU A 5 34.60 20.11 6.70
C LEU A 5 34.19 20.46 8.13
N ARG A 6 34.66 21.59 8.68
CA ARG A 6 34.22 22.09 9.99
C ARG A 6 32.76 22.53 10.00
N SER A 7 32.25 23.13 8.92
CA SER A 7 30.84 23.52 8.80
C SER A 7 29.91 22.31 8.65
N LEU A 8 30.32 21.30 7.89
CA LEU A 8 29.56 20.05 7.77
C LEU A 8 29.63 19.23 9.05
N VAL A 9 30.80 19.12 9.67
CA VAL A 9 30.93 18.48 10.99
C VAL A 9 30.12 19.24 12.01
N ALA A 10 30.13 20.58 12.02
CA ALA A 10 29.28 21.37 12.92
C ALA A 10 27.77 21.16 12.65
N ALA A 11 27.34 21.07 11.39
CA ALA A 11 25.96 20.79 11.04
C ALA A 11 25.53 19.36 11.41
N ILE A 12 26.40 18.37 11.17
CA ILE A 12 26.20 16.99 11.59
C ILE A 12 26.20 16.90 13.11
N THR A 13 27.15 17.53 13.80
CA THR A 13 27.21 17.56 15.26
C THR A 13 26.01 18.27 15.87
N LEU A 14 25.49 19.35 15.25
CA LEU A 14 24.25 19.99 15.68
C LEU A 14 23.04 19.06 15.49
N LEU A 15 22.98 18.35 14.36
CA LEU A 15 21.93 17.36 14.08
C LEU A 15 22.03 16.15 15.04
N THR A 16 23.24 15.69 15.35
CA THR A 16 23.49 14.61 16.30
C THR A 16 23.21 15.03 17.74
N ILE A 17 23.48 16.29 18.12
CA ILE A 17 23.13 16.84 19.44
C ILE A 17 21.61 16.95 19.57
N VAL A 18 20.90 17.43 18.53
CA VAL A 18 19.43 17.48 18.52
C VAL A 18 18.83 16.06 18.58
N CYS A 19 19.40 15.09 17.88
CA CYS A 19 19.00 13.69 17.98
C CYS A 19 19.36 13.06 19.33
N ALA A 20 20.51 13.40 19.93
CA ALA A 20 20.94 12.88 21.23
C ALA A 20 20.13 13.46 22.39
N VAL A 21 19.73 14.73 22.31
CA VAL A 21 18.83 15.37 23.29
C VAL A 21 17.43 14.71 23.24
N ASN A 22 16.96 14.28 22.08
CA ASN A 22 15.74 13.48 21.97
C ASN A 22 15.92 12.00 22.37
N ALA A 23 17.10 11.41 22.18
CA ALA A 23 17.39 10.02 22.53
C ALA A 23 17.65 9.81 24.04
N ALA A 24 18.18 10.83 24.75
CA ALA A 24 18.44 10.79 26.19
C ALA A 24 17.16 10.72 27.06
N ALA A 25 15.97 10.77 26.46
CA ALA A 25 14.68 10.50 27.11
C ALA A 25 14.27 9.00 27.08
N SER A 26 15.17 8.10 26.66
CA SER A 26 14.90 6.65 26.56
C SER A 26 15.71 5.85 27.59
N PRO A 27 15.11 4.84 28.26
CA PRO A 27 15.84 3.98 29.21
C PRO A 27 16.85 3.05 28.51
N PRO A 28 17.86 2.53 29.23
CA PRO A 28 19.00 1.83 28.65
C PRO A 28 18.64 0.46 28.02
N PRO A 29 19.46 -0.01 27.06
CA PRO A 29 19.20 -1.26 26.33
C PRO A 29 19.52 -2.51 27.16
N VAL A 30 18.66 -3.52 27.04
CA VAL A 30 18.85 -4.88 27.59
C VAL A 30 19.78 -5.68 26.66
N PRO A 31 20.72 -6.49 27.18
CA PRO A 31 21.69 -7.22 26.36
C PRO A 31 21.04 -8.29 25.45
N ALA A 32 21.61 -8.47 24.26
CA ALA A 32 21.09 -9.31 23.19
C ALA A 32 21.18 -10.82 23.49
N SER A 33 20.05 -11.53 23.39
CA SER A 33 20.01 -12.99 23.26
C SER A 33 20.11 -13.42 21.79
N GLN A 34 20.67 -14.61 21.58
CA GLN A 34 21.07 -15.23 20.30
C GLN A 34 19.98 -15.29 19.21
N PRO A 35 20.36 -15.42 17.92
CA PRO A 35 19.41 -15.38 16.79
C PRO A 35 18.50 -16.61 16.77
N ALA A 36 17.19 -16.37 16.77
CA ALA A 36 16.16 -17.40 16.64
C ALA A 36 16.17 -18.03 15.22
N SER A 37 15.95 -19.34 15.19
CA SER A 37 15.77 -20.17 13.98
C SER A 37 14.50 -19.77 13.19
N PRO A 38 14.34 -20.19 11.91
CA PRO A 38 13.20 -19.79 11.09
C PRO A 38 11.88 -20.28 11.70
N PRO A 39 10.76 -19.55 11.50
CA PRO A 39 9.50 -19.84 12.16
C PRO A 39 8.96 -21.21 11.73
N ALA A 40 8.78 -22.08 12.72
CA ALA A 40 8.05 -23.33 12.56
C ALA A 40 6.56 -23.01 12.32
N ALA A 41 5.89 -23.89 11.56
CA ALA A 41 4.45 -23.88 11.42
C ALA A 41 3.77 -23.79 12.80
N GLN A 42 2.74 -22.95 12.91
CA GLN A 42 1.88 -22.83 14.09
C GLN A 42 1.46 -24.23 14.57
N PRO A 43 1.78 -24.63 15.82
CA PRO A 43 1.14 -25.77 16.46
C PRO A 43 -0.14 -25.30 17.15
N ASP A 44 -1.14 -26.17 17.09
CA ASP A 44 -2.55 -25.97 17.40
C ASP A 44 -2.83 -25.28 18.74
N GLY A 45 -3.62 -24.20 18.69
CA GLY A 45 -4.38 -23.69 19.84
C GLY A 45 -5.55 -24.63 20.18
N PRO A 46 -6.40 -24.30 21.18
CA PRO A 46 -7.46 -25.19 21.65
C PRO A 46 -8.30 -25.66 20.46
N ALA A 47 -8.40 -26.98 20.29
CA ALA A 47 -8.81 -27.64 19.05
C ALA A 47 -10.07 -27.00 18.45
N VAL A 48 -9.89 -26.24 17.36
CA VAL A 48 -10.98 -25.96 16.43
C VAL A 48 -11.48 -27.32 15.99
N THR A 49 -12.70 -27.69 16.42
CA THR A 49 -13.25 -29.01 16.07
C THR A 49 -13.18 -29.19 14.54
N ASP A 50 -12.82 -30.38 14.06
CA ASP A 50 -12.77 -30.67 12.60
C ASP A 50 -14.06 -30.24 11.88
N ALA A 51 -15.19 -30.30 12.59
CA ALA A 51 -16.49 -29.82 12.14
C ALA A 51 -16.56 -28.31 11.89
N ALA A 52 -15.92 -27.48 12.70
CA ALA A 52 -15.88 -26.03 12.52
C ALA A 52 -15.00 -25.62 11.33
N VAL A 53 -13.86 -26.29 11.13
CA VAL A 53 -13.00 -26.10 9.93
C VAL A 53 -13.75 -26.53 8.68
N ALA A 54 -14.42 -27.69 8.72
CA ALA A 54 -15.22 -28.20 7.60
C ALA A 54 -16.39 -27.26 7.26
N PHE A 55 -17.09 -26.73 8.26
CA PHE A 55 -18.15 -25.74 8.06
C PHE A 55 -17.60 -24.47 7.39
N ALA A 56 -16.53 -23.89 7.93
CA ALA A 56 -15.92 -22.67 7.40
C ALA A 56 -15.48 -22.83 5.93
N ALA A 57 -14.97 -24.01 5.56
CA ALA A 57 -14.59 -24.32 4.19
C ALA A 57 -15.80 -24.56 3.25
N ALA A 58 -16.94 -25.00 3.78
CA ALA A 58 -18.14 -25.32 3.00
C ALA A 58 -19.06 -24.11 2.74
N VAL A 59 -18.95 -23.03 3.52
CA VAL A 59 -19.70 -21.79 3.32
C VAL A 59 -19.15 -21.01 2.12
N ASP A 60 -19.99 -20.74 1.11
CA ASP A 60 -19.64 -19.90 -0.03
C ASP A 60 -19.80 -18.42 0.30
N LEU A 61 -18.70 -17.82 0.74
CA LEU A 61 -18.66 -16.40 1.09
C LEU A 61 -18.69 -15.48 -0.12
N ARG A 62 -18.63 -15.97 -1.37
CA ARG A 62 -18.64 -15.08 -2.54
C ARG A 62 -19.94 -14.31 -2.66
N THR A 63 -21.06 -15.00 -2.44
CA THR A 63 -22.41 -14.40 -2.50
C THR A 63 -22.60 -13.36 -1.40
N LEU A 64 -22.23 -13.70 -0.15
CA LEU A 64 -22.33 -12.76 0.97
C LEU A 64 -21.34 -11.59 0.81
N GLY A 65 -20.11 -11.86 0.40
CA GLY A 65 -19.04 -10.87 0.23
C GLY A 65 -19.34 -9.80 -0.82
N GLN A 66 -20.25 -10.07 -1.76
CA GLN A 66 -20.70 -9.14 -2.80
C GLN A 66 -21.89 -8.27 -2.39
N ILE A 67 -22.57 -8.59 -1.27
CA ILE A 67 -23.71 -7.79 -0.79
C ILE A 67 -23.24 -6.35 -0.53
N ALA A 68 -24.04 -5.39 -1.00
CA ALA A 68 -23.78 -3.98 -0.77
C ALA A 68 -24.01 -3.61 0.70
N VAL A 69 -23.03 -2.94 1.30
CA VAL A 69 -23.11 -2.37 2.65
C VAL A 69 -22.94 -0.87 2.56
N HIS A 70 -23.84 -0.13 3.19
CA HIS A 70 -23.73 1.32 3.30
C HIS A 70 -22.91 1.72 4.52
N ASP A 71 -21.75 2.31 4.28
CA ASP A 71 -20.78 2.70 5.31
C ASP A 71 -20.20 4.08 4.99
N GLU A 72 -20.30 5.01 5.93
CA GLU A 72 -19.76 6.39 5.82
C GLU A 72 -20.19 7.15 4.54
N GLY A 73 -21.42 6.93 4.07
CA GLY A 73 -21.97 7.60 2.88
C GLY A 73 -21.51 7.00 1.55
N ARG A 74 -20.87 5.83 1.55
CA ARG A 74 -20.50 5.05 0.36
C ARG A 74 -21.09 3.64 0.46
N LEU A 75 -21.42 3.05 -0.69
CA LEU A 75 -21.69 1.63 -0.81
C LEU A 75 -20.38 0.86 -1.05
N LYS A 76 -20.08 -0.10 -0.17
CA LYS A 76 -18.92 -0.99 -0.25
C LYS A 76 -19.39 -2.43 -0.38
N SER A 77 -18.54 -3.32 -0.90
CA SER A 77 -18.82 -4.75 -0.81
C SER A 77 -18.66 -5.23 0.64
N PHE A 78 -19.42 -6.25 1.05
CA PHE A 78 -19.30 -6.79 2.40
C PHE A 78 -17.90 -7.31 2.71
N ASP A 79 -17.17 -7.87 1.74
CA ASP A 79 -15.76 -8.24 1.91
C ASP A 79 -14.87 -7.05 2.28
N SER A 80 -15.06 -5.90 1.62
CA SER A 80 -14.31 -4.67 1.93
C SER A 80 -14.64 -4.15 3.33
N PHE A 81 -15.93 -4.11 3.64
CA PHE A 81 -16.44 -3.63 4.92
C PHE A 81 -15.98 -4.53 6.09
N ALA A 82 -16.09 -5.85 5.95
CA ALA A 82 -15.64 -6.81 6.95
C ALA A 82 -14.12 -6.76 7.13
N ALA A 83 -13.34 -6.67 6.05
CA ALA A 83 -11.89 -6.51 6.13
C ALA A 83 -11.49 -5.22 6.85
N SER A 84 -12.17 -4.09 6.59
CA SER A 84 -11.93 -2.83 7.31
C SER A 84 -12.29 -2.96 8.80
N SER A 85 -13.41 -3.59 9.12
CA SER A 85 -13.87 -3.77 10.51
C SER A 85 -12.96 -4.69 11.31
N MET A 86 -12.59 -5.85 10.76
CA MET A 86 -11.78 -6.85 11.46
C MET A 86 -10.33 -6.39 11.69
N ARG A 87 -9.82 -5.45 10.88
CA ARG A 87 -8.52 -4.80 11.15
C ARG A 87 -8.47 -4.05 12.49
N PHE A 88 -9.60 -3.56 12.98
CA PHE A 88 -9.65 -2.96 14.32
C PHE A 88 -9.62 -4.01 15.43
N VAL A 89 -10.07 -5.24 15.14
CA VAL A 89 -10.18 -6.34 16.12
C VAL A 89 -8.90 -7.19 16.15
N SER A 90 -8.62 -7.91 15.07
CA SER A 90 -7.47 -8.85 14.97
C SER A 90 -6.25 -8.26 14.25
N GLY A 91 -6.34 -7.01 13.81
CA GLY A 91 -5.25 -6.34 13.12
C GLY A 91 -4.93 -6.97 11.75
N PRO A 92 -3.66 -7.26 11.44
CA PRO A 92 -3.27 -7.89 10.17
C PRO A 92 -3.54 -9.40 10.15
N HIS A 93 -3.88 -9.99 11.29
CA HIS A 93 -3.96 -11.43 11.46
C HIS A 93 -5.35 -11.95 11.08
N ARG A 94 -5.36 -13.11 10.42
CA ARG A 94 -6.55 -13.94 10.29
C ARG A 94 -6.66 -14.83 11.53
N ILE A 95 -7.89 -15.14 11.90
CA ILE A 95 -8.20 -16.04 13.01
C ILE A 95 -8.51 -17.39 12.38
N ASP A 96 -7.78 -18.42 12.79
CA ASP A 96 -7.92 -19.80 12.28
C ASP A 96 -7.88 -19.90 10.74
N ASP A 97 -7.04 -19.08 10.09
CA ASP A 97 -6.92 -18.92 8.63
C ASP A 97 -8.21 -18.50 7.89
N GLN A 98 -9.25 -18.12 8.63
CA GLN A 98 -10.53 -17.71 8.09
C GLN A 98 -10.45 -16.32 7.44
N SER A 99 -11.36 -16.06 6.49
CA SER A 99 -11.49 -14.73 5.89
C SER A 99 -12.12 -13.75 6.88
N SER A 100 -11.81 -12.45 6.75
CA SER A 100 -12.42 -11.41 7.59
C SER A 100 -13.94 -11.41 7.51
N THR A 101 -14.51 -11.77 6.35
CA THR A 101 -15.96 -11.90 6.13
C THR A 101 -16.56 -13.01 6.97
N PHE A 102 -15.90 -14.17 7.03
CA PHE A 102 -16.32 -15.27 7.89
C PHE A 102 -16.22 -14.87 9.36
N THR A 103 -15.06 -14.41 9.80
CA THR A 103 -14.83 -14.02 11.20
C THR A 103 -15.80 -12.92 11.65
N TYR A 104 -16.13 -11.96 10.79
CA TYR A 104 -17.13 -10.93 11.07
C TYR A 104 -18.51 -11.53 11.35
N LEU A 105 -19.02 -12.39 10.45
CA LEU A 105 -20.32 -13.03 10.61
C LEU A 105 -20.35 -13.97 11.80
N ASP A 106 -19.26 -14.70 12.01
CA ASP A 106 -19.17 -15.71 13.04
C ASP A 106 -19.05 -15.08 14.44
N LEU A 107 -18.36 -13.94 14.57
CA LEU A 107 -18.38 -13.11 15.78
C LEU A 107 -19.77 -12.55 16.09
N MET A 108 -20.52 -12.18 15.04
CA MET A 108 -21.87 -11.64 15.16
C MET A 108 -22.90 -12.71 15.56
N LEU A 109 -22.81 -13.91 15.00
CA LEU A 109 -23.82 -14.96 15.13
C LEU A 109 -23.52 -15.99 16.22
N ARG A 110 -22.23 -16.20 16.52
CA ARG A 110 -21.74 -17.17 17.51
C ARG A 110 -20.62 -16.53 18.34
N PRO A 111 -20.90 -15.48 19.12
CA PRO A 111 -19.87 -14.78 19.89
C PRO A 111 -19.17 -15.65 20.95
N ASP A 112 -19.91 -16.61 21.53
CA ASP A 112 -19.46 -17.40 22.68
C ASP A 112 -18.23 -18.27 22.37
N GLN A 113 -18.04 -18.65 21.10
CA GLN A 113 -16.87 -19.44 20.70
C GLN A 113 -15.55 -18.65 20.75
N TYR A 114 -15.63 -17.32 20.78
CA TYR A 114 -14.47 -16.42 20.71
C TYR A 114 -14.10 -15.83 22.09
N GLY A 115 -14.66 -16.34 23.18
CA GLY A 115 -14.40 -15.81 24.53
C GLY A 115 -12.96 -16.01 24.98
N SER A 116 -12.41 -17.21 24.74
CA SER A 116 -11.03 -17.60 25.06
C SER A 116 -10.09 -17.61 23.86
N THR A 117 -10.58 -17.26 22.67
CA THR A 117 -9.76 -17.19 21.45
C THR A 117 -8.86 -15.95 21.47
N GLU A 118 -7.60 -16.12 21.09
CA GLU A 118 -6.64 -15.04 20.89
C GLU A 118 -7.06 -14.15 19.70
N LEU A 119 -7.86 -13.13 19.98
CA LEU A 119 -8.54 -12.34 18.95
C LEU A 119 -8.15 -10.86 18.95
N ILE A 120 -7.91 -10.27 20.13
CA ILE A 120 -7.70 -8.82 20.25
C ILE A 120 -6.24 -8.50 19.97
N TYR A 121 -5.98 -7.65 18.98
CA TYR A 121 -4.63 -7.30 18.59
C TYR A 121 -4.06 -6.12 19.39
N VAL A 122 -3.05 -6.41 20.21
CA VAL A 122 -2.24 -5.40 20.91
C VAL A 122 -0.97 -5.13 20.10
N LYS A 123 -0.83 -3.92 19.54
CA LYS A 123 0.26 -3.60 18.61
C LYS A 123 1.65 -3.50 19.23
N LYS A 124 1.77 -2.94 20.43
CA LYS A 124 3.08 -2.52 20.99
C LYS A 124 3.66 -3.58 21.92
N LYS A 125 4.81 -4.17 21.54
CA LYS A 125 5.52 -5.16 22.36
C LYS A 125 5.79 -4.72 23.81
N PRO A 126 6.19 -3.46 24.12
CA PRO A 126 6.35 -3.02 25.51
C PRO A 126 5.04 -3.03 26.30
N MET A 127 3.90 -2.80 25.65
CA MET A 127 2.59 -2.88 26.28
C MET A 127 2.19 -4.34 26.50
N ARG A 128 2.41 -5.21 25.50
CA ARG A 128 2.24 -6.67 25.65
C ARG A 128 3.01 -7.20 26.86
N ALA A 129 4.28 -6.80 27.00
CA ALA A 129 5.11 -7.19 28.14
C ALA A 129 4.55 -6.73 29.49
N GLN A 130 4.00 -5.52 29.58
CA GLN A 130 3.36 -5.04 30.81
C GLN A 130 2.08 -5.84 31.14
N ILE A 131 1.29 -6.18 30.13
CA ILE A 131 0.09 -7.01 30.28
C ILE A 131 0.50 -8.41 30.78
N VAL A 132 1.48 -9.06 30.13
CA VAL A 132 2.00 -10.38 30.53
C VAL A 132 2.52 -10.36 31.97
N THR A 133 3.35 -9.38 32.33
CA THR A 133 3.87 -9.24 33.70
C THR A 133 2.74 -9.06 34.71
N THR A 134 1.70 -8.30 34.35
CA THR A 134 0.55 -8.08 35.23
C THR A 134 -0.26 -9.37 35.40
N LEU A 135 -0.54 -10.09 34.30
CA LEU A 135 -1.26 -11.36 34.33
C LEU A 135 -0.50 -12.43 35.13
N ARG A 136 0.82 -12.57 34.92
CA ARG A 136 1.68 -13.49 35.71
C ARG A 136 1.75 -13.12 37.20
N GLY A 137 1.48 -11.87 37.56
CA GLY A 137 1.42 -11.39 38.94
C GLY A 137 0.06 -11.58 39.62
N THR A 138 -0.97 -12.03 38.89
CA THR A 138 -2.29 -12.35 39.46
C THR A 138 -2.37 -13.82 39.91
N THR A 139 -3.45 -14.20 40.60
CA THR A 139 -3.70 -15.58 41.08
C THR A 139 -4.10 -16.55 39.95
N ILE A 140 -3.95 -16.17 38.67
CA ILE A 140 -3.97 -17.13 37.57
C ILE A 140 -2.78 -18.06 37.78
N PRO A 141 -2.94 -19.40 37.87
CA PRO A 141 -1.85 -20.28 38.21
C PRO A 141 -0.74 -20.14 37.16
N SER A 142 0.34 -19.46 37.52
CA SER A 142 1.59 -19.33 36.76
C SER A 142 2.35 -20.65 36.59
N LEU A 143 1.63 -21.77 36.73
CA LEU A 143 2.06 -23.15 36.68
C LEU A 143 1.26 -23.96 35.65
N ASP A 144 0.28 -23.34 34.99
CA ASP A 144 -0.41 -23.94 33.85
C ASP A 144 0.44 -23.76 32.57
N PRO A 145 1.01 -24.84 32.00
CA PRO A 145 1.81 -24.75 30.78
C PRO A 145 1.04 -24.15 29.59
N GLU A 146 -0.28 -24.30 29.56
CA GLU A 146 -1.12 -23.74 28.49
C GLU A 146 -1.20 -22.21 28.57
N PHE A 147 -1.30 -21.67 29.78
CA PHE A 147 -1.28 -20.24 30.03
C PHE A 147 0.07 -19.61 29.67
N ASP A 148 1.18 -20.23 30.06
CA ASP A 148 2.52 -19.73 29.70
C ASP A 148 2.74 -19.75 28.18
N ALA A 149 2.32 -20.83 27.51
CA ALA A 149 2.36 -20.92 26.05
C ALA A 149 1.48 -19.85 25.37
N ALA A 150 0.30 -19.54 25.92
CA ALA A 150 -0.55 -18.46 25.43
C ALA A 150 0.11 -17.08 25.59
N MET A 151 0.82 -16.84 26.70
CA MET A 151 1.55 -15.59 26.90
C MET A 151 2.74 -15.45 25.95
N ASP A 152 3.42 -16.55 25.62
CA ASP A 152 4.49 -16.55 24.63
C ASP A 152 3.94 -16.28 23.22
N ARG A 153 2.84 -16.94 22.84
CA ARG A 153 2.12 -16.64 21.58
C ARG A 153 1.66 -15.20 21.52
N PHE A 154 1.09 -14.65 22.59
CA PHE A 154 0.70 -13.25 22.66
C PHE A 154 1.88 -12.31 22.46
N MET A 155 3.05 -12.62 23.00
CA MET A 155 4.25 -11.80 22.80
C MET A 155 4.71 -11.80 21.33
N GLU A 156 4.55 -12.91 20.63
CA GLU A 156 4.88 -13.08 19.22
C GLU A 156 3.84 -12.43 18.30
N THR A 157 2.60 -12.91 18.35
CA THR A 157 1.51 -12.50 17.45
C THR A 157 0.95 -11.13 17.85
N GLY A 158 0.79 -10.89 19.15
CA GLY A 158 0.07 -9.75 19.69
C GLY A 158 -1.42 -9.97 19.86
N LEU A 159 -1.92 -11.16 19.59
CA LEU A 159 -3.31 -11.52 19.81
C LEU A 159 -3.48 -12.01 21.25
N ILE A 160 -4.44 -11.44 21.96
CA ILE A 160 -4.81 -11.83 23.32
C ILE A 160 -6.30 -12.14 23.38
N ALA A 161 -6.64 -13.09 24.23
CA ALA A 161 -8.02 -13.41 24.54
C ALA A 161 -8.68 -12.27 25.36
N GLU A 162 -9.97 -12.09 25.17
CA GLU A 162 -10.71 -10.98 25.78
C GLU A 162 -10.84 -11.13 27.30
N ASP A 163 -11.04 -12.36 27.76
CA ASP A 163 -11.09 -12.74 29.18
C ASP A 163 -9.85 -12.24 29.96
N LEU A 164 -8.66 -12.36 29.37
CA LEU A 164 -7.41 -11.90 29.96
C LEU A 164 -7.31 -10.36 30.02
N LEU A 165 -7.91 -9.65 29.08
CA LEU A 165 -7.98 -8.18 29.11
C LEU A 165 -8.96 -7.67 30.16
N ARG A 166 -9.98 -8.46 30.50
CA ARG A 166 -11.01 -8.13 31.49
C ARG A 166 -10.60 -8.44 32.93
N VAL A 167 -9.46 -9.10 33.15
CA VAL A 167 -8.90 -9.30 34.50
C VAL A 167 -8.70 -7.95 35.18
N ASP A 168 -9.22 -7.77 36.39
CA ASP A 168 -9.22 -6.49 37.12
C ASP A 168 -7.83 -5.81 37.17
N ALA A 169 -6.77 -6.60 37.37
CA ALA A 169 -5.40 -6.09 37.38
C ALA A 169 -4.96 -5.52 36.02
N VAL A 170 -5.37 -6.16 34.91
CA VAL A 170 -5.09 -5.70 33.55
C VAL A 170 -5.96 -4.49 33.21
N ALA A 171 -7.24 -4.50 33.58
CA ALA A 171 -8.11 -3.34 33.41
C ALA A 171 -7.56 -2.10 34.15
N ALA A 172 -7.06 -2.27 35.38
CA ALA A 172 -6.40 -1.21 36.13
C ALA A 172 -5.07 -0.75 35.49
N LEU A 173 -4.30 -1.65 34.87
CA LEU A 173 -3.13 -1.30 34.09
C LEU A 173 -3.51 -0.45 32.87
N LEU A 174 -4.48 -0.90 32.06
CA LEU A 174 -4.93 -0.18 30.87
C LEU A 174 -5.46 1.22 31.23
N GLY A 175 -6.21 1.34 32.33
CA GLY A 175 -6.68 2.62 32.85
C GLY A 175 -5.55 3.57 33.29
N ARG A 176 -4.40 3.06 33.75
CA ARG A 176 -3.21 3.90 33.98
C ARG A 176 -2.53 4.28 32.67
N LEU A 177 -2.41 3.34 31.74
CA LEU A 177 -1.77 3.57 30.44
C LEU A 177 -2.57 4.53 29.54
N SER A 178 -3.89 4.64 29.73
CA SER A 178 -4.71 5.61 29.00
C SER A 178 -4.42 7.07 29.40
N THR A 179 -3.83 7.30 30.58
CA THR A 179 -3.49 8.67 31.05
C THR A 179 -2.24 9.27 30.39
N ASP A 180 -1.31 8.45 29.89
CA ASP A 180 -0.14 8.92 29.14
C ASP A 180 -0.50 9.15 27.67
N LEU A 181 -0.97 10.38 27.41
CA LEU A 181 -1.43 10.85 26.10
C LEU A 181 -0.36 10.79 25.00
N ILE A 182 0.92 10.80 25.35
CA ILE A 182 2.02 10.87 24.38
C ILE A 182 2.44 9.46 23.97
N ARG A 183 2.50 8.52 24.92
CA ARG A 183 3.15 7.22 24.67
C ARG A 183 2.19 6.06 24.53
N THR A 184 1.12 6.00 25.31
CA THR A 184 0.31 4.77 25.46
C THR A 184 -1.19 4.95 25.23
N ALA A 185 -1.76 6.14 25.44
CA ALA A 185 -3.20 6.37 25.36
C ALA A 185 -3.83 5.88 24.05
N ARG A 186 -3.25 6.27 22.90
CA ARG A 186 -3.71 5.84 21.57
C ARG A 186 -3.80 4.32 21.41
N PHE A 187 -2.87 3.58 22.03
CA PHE A 187 -2.87 2.11 21.90
C PHE A 187 -3.89 1.45 22.83
N VAL A 188 -4.18 2.06 23.98
CA VAL A 188 -5.28 1.62 24.85
C VAL A 188 -6.62 1.89 24.17
N GLU A 189 -6.80 3.08 23.58
CA GLU A 189 -7.98 3.43 22.79
C GLU A 189 -8.22 2.45 21.64
N MET A 190 -7.17 1.97 20.97
CA MET A 190 -7.29 0.92 19.94
C MET A 190 -7.83 -0.40 20.51
N ILE A 191 -7.41 -0.80 21.72
CA ILE A 191 -7.90 -2.02 22.39
C ILE A 191 -9.37 -1.84 22.78
N GLU A 192 -9.72 -0.71 23.37
CA GLU A 192 -11.10 -0.40 23.75
C GLU A 192 -12.02 -0.34 22.52
N THR A 193 -11.55 0.26 21.42
CA THR A 193 -12.25 0.27 20.12
C THR A 193 -12.43 -1.14 19.57
N ALA A 194 -11.42 -2.00 19.67
CA ALA A 194 -11.51 -3.41 19.26
C ALA A 194 -12.61 -4.15 20.05
N LEU A 195 -12.62 -3.98 21.37
CA LEU A 195 -13.61 -4.58 22.27
C LEU A 195 -15.02 -4.04 22.01
N ALA A 196 -15.16 -2.76 21.67
CA ALA A 196 -16.45 -2.17 21.31
C ALA A 196 -16.97 -2.68 19.96
N ILE A 197 -16.11 -2.72 18.93
CA ILE A 197 -16.50 -3.16 17.57
C ILE A 197 -16.85 -4.64 17.53
N LYS A 198 -16.15 -5.50 18.29
CA LYS A 198 -16.38 -6.95 18.35
C LYS A 198 -17.79 -7.33 18.81
N GLN A 199 -18.49 -6.45 19.54
CA GLN A 199 -19.78 -6.77 20.13
C GLN A 199 -20.82 -7.16 19.05
N PRO A 200 -21.56 -8.28 19.22
CA PRO A 200 -22.53 -8.76 18.22
C PRO A 200 -23.55 -7.71 17.79
N GLN A 201 -24.09 -6.97 18.77
CA GLN A 201 -25.04 -5.89 18.52
C GLN A 201 -24.43 -4.73 17.72
N VAL A 202 -23.15 -4.43 17.92
CA VAL A 202 -22.45 -3.37 17.18
C VAL A 202 -22.16 -3.84 15.76
N LEU A 203 -21.72 -5.09 15.58
CA LEU A 203 -21.54 -5.68 14.25
C LEU A 203 -22.86 -5.68 13.47
N LEU A 204 -23.94 -6.17 14.07
CA LEU A 204 -25.25 -6.23 13.44
C LEU A 204 -25.78 -4.82 13.07
N ALA A 205 -25.69 -3.85 13.98
CA ALA A 205 -26.14 -2.48 13.74
C ALA A 205 -25.30 -1.74 12.68
N ARG A 206 -24.02 -2.11 12.51
CA ARG A 206 -23.16 -1.56 11.46
C ARG A 206 -23.39 -2.22 10.10
N TRP A 207 -23.96 -3.44 10.06
CA TRP A 207 -24.22 -4.16 8.81
C TRP A 207 -25.49 -3.64 8.10
N LYS A 208 -25.39 -2.41 7.59
CA LYS A 208 -26.47 -1.68 6.91
C LYS A 208 -26.62 -2.09 5.45
N ILE A 209 -27.43 -3.12 5.21
CA ILE A 209 -27.61 -3.76 3.89
C ILE A 209 -28.98 -3.52 3.25
N ILE A 210 -29.94 -2.96 4.00
CA ILE A 210 -31.32 -2.78 3.54
C ILE A 210 -31.46 -1.36 2.94
N PRO A 211 -31.59 -1.22 1.61
CA PRO A 211 -31.79 0.09 1.01
C PRO A 211 -33.17 0.66 1.37
N PRO A 212 -33.32 1.99 1.46
CA PRO A 212 -34.64 2.60 1.60
C PRO A 212 -35.48 2.38 0.34
N GLU A 213 -36.78 2.10 0.49
CA GLU A 213 -37.70 1.93 -0.65
C GLU A 213 -37.88 3.24 -1.44
N THR A 214 -37.83 4.38 -0.75
CA THR A 214 -37.89 5.73 -1.32
C THR A 214 -36.79 6.61 -0.74
N GLY A 215 -36.05 7.34 -1.56
CA GLY A 215 -35.01 8.26 -1.11
C GLY A 215 -33.88 8.44 -2.12
N ASP A 216 -32.95 9.33 -1.78
CA ASP A 216 -31.76 9.62 -2.57
C ASP A 216 -30.56 8.79 -2.08
N ARG A 217 -29.44 8.83 -2.80
CA ARG A 217 -28.22 8.07 -2.47
C ARG A 217 -27.62 8.37 -1.09
N GLU A 218 -27.98 9.52 -0.50
CA GLU A 218 -27.48 9.95 0.80
C GLU A 218 -28.32 9.41 1.97
N THR A 219 -29.50 8.85 1.69
CA THR A 219 -30.36 8.29 2.73
C THR A 219 -29.69 7.05 3.35
N PRO A 220 -29.46 7.03 4.69
CA PRO A 220 -28.80 5.91 5.33
C PRO A 220 -29.60 4.61 5.16
N TRP A 221 -28.89 3.53 4.80
CA TRP A 221 -29.51 2.21 4.75
C TRP A 221 -29.74 1.66 6.15
N ALA A 222 -30.75 0.80 6.27
CA ALA A 222 -31.11 0.13 7.50
C ALA A 222 -30.33 -1.18 7.68
N SER A 223 -30.20 -1.58 8.94
CA SER A 223 -29.59 -2.85 9.35
C SER A 223 -30.66 -3.89 9.70
N LEU A 224 -30.27 -5.16 9.75
CA LEU A 224 -31.21 -6.27 9.98
C LEU A 224 -31.81 -6.27 11.40
N ASP A 225 -31.14 -5.70 12.41
CA ASP A 225 -31.69 -5.53 13.75
C ASP A 225 -32.91 -4.59 13.76
N GLN A 226 -32.90 -3.53 12.96
CA GLN A 226 -34.03 -2.60 12.84
C GLN A 226 -35.25 -3.32 12.26
N LEU A 227 -35.03 -4.19 11.28
CA LEU A 227 -36.07 -5.02 10.68
C LEU A 227 -36.66 -5.99 11.70
N VAL A 228 -35.82 -6.76 12.40
CA VAL A 228 -36.27 -7.80 13.35
C VAL A 228 -36.82 -7.19 14.65
N GLY A 229 -36.36 -6.00 15.04
CA GLY A 229 -36.81 -5.26 16.22
C GLY A 229 -38.22 -4.67 16.11
N GLY A 230 -38.92 -4.89 15.00
CA GLY A 230 -40.33 -4.52 14.83
C GLY A 230 -40.57 -3.16 14.20
N ASP A 231 -39.53 -2.49 13.68
CA ASP A 231 -39.72 -1.28 12.89
C ASP A 231 -40.30 -1.65 11.51
N THR A 232 -41.59 -1.35 11.34
CA THR A 232 -42.35 -1.61 10.11
C THR A 232 -42.15 -0.50 9.08
N ALA A 233 -41.51 0.62 9.43
CA ALA A 233 -41.23 1.71 8.51
C ALA A 233 -40.00 1.47 7.62
N VAL A 234 -39.21 0.42 7.90
CA VAL A 234 -37.95 0.13 7.19
C VAL A 234 -38.19 -0.33 5.74
N VAL A 235 -39.13 -1.26 5.54
CA VAL A 235 -39.53 -1.81 4.24
C VAL A 235 -40.98 -2.28 4.31
N SER A 236 -41.67 -2.28 3.17
CA SER A 236 -43.01 -2.83 3.02
C SER A 236 -43.09 -4.32 3.35
N ASP A 237 -44.28 -4.79 3.70
CA ASP A 237 -44.53 -6.18 4.08
C ASP A 237 -44.18 -7.20 2.96
N GLU A 238 -44.27 -6.78 1.69
CA GLU A 238 -43.89 -7.56 0.52
C GLU A 238 -42.40 -7.95 0.57
N HIS A 239 -41.51 -7.00 0.88
CA HIS A 239 -40.07 -7.23 0.96
C HIS A 239 -39.63 -7.75 2.33
N ARG A 240 -40.36 -7.41 3.40
CA ARG A 240 -40.05 -7.78 4.78
C ARG A 240 -40.06 -9.30 4.97
N THR A 241 -41.10 -9.98 4.50
CA THR A 241 -41.31 -11.42 4.73
C THR A 241 -40.14 -12.29 4.21
N PRO A 242 -39.73 -12.19 2.92
CA PRO A 242 -38.61 -12.98 2.42
C PRO A 242 -37.27 -12.58 3.07
N LEU A 243 -37.10 -11.31 3.46
CA LEU A 243 -35.87 -10.83 4.09
C LEU A 243 -35.71 -11.35 5.53
N VAL A 244 -36.77 -11.29 6.33
CA VAL A 244 -36.79 -11.85 7.69
C VAL A 244 -36.64 -13.37 7.65
N GLY A 245 -37.30 -14.04 6.71
CA GLY A 245 -37.15 -15.48 6.51
C GLY A 245 -35.71 -15.87 6.17
N ALA A 246 -35.11 -15.21 5.17
CA ALA A 246 -33.73 -15.46 4.79
C ALA A 246 -32.73 -15.15 5.92
N TRP A 247 -32.95 -14.09 6.69
CA TRP A 247 -32.13 -13.78 7.85
C TRP A 247 -32.23 -14.85 8.95
N ARG A 248 -33.45 -15.25 9.31
CA ARG A 248 -33.65 -16.33 10.30
C ARG A 248 -32.98 -17.62 9.84
N ASP A 249 -33.18 -18.02 8.59
CA ASP A 249 -32.61 -19.24 8.04
C ASP A 249 -31.08 -19.18 7.96
N LEU A 250 -30.51 -17.98 7.71
CA LEU A 250 -29.07 -17.72 7.78
C LEU A 250 -28.55 -17.92 9.21
N VAL A 251 -29.19 -17.28 10.20
CA VAL A 251 -28.82 -17.40 11.63
C VAL A 251 -28.91 -18.85 12.09
N ASP A 252 -30.05 -19.50 11.83
CA ASP A 252 -30.29 -20.89 12.24
C ASP A 252 -29.33 -21.86 11.56
N GLY A 253 -29.02 -21.65 10.28
CA GLY A 253 -28.03 -22.42 9.54
C GLY A 253 -26.63 -22.21 10.10
N TRP A 254 -26.25 -20.98 10.41
CA TRP A 254 -24.93 -20.64 10.92
C TRP A 254 -24.69 -21.20 12.34
N VAL A 255 -25.67 -21.05 13.23
CA VAL A 255 -25.61 -21.59 14.60
C VAL A 255 -25.52 -23.12 14.56
N ARG A 256 -26.27 -23.77 13.66
CA ARG A 256 -26.24 -25.24 13.47
C ARG A 256 -25.06 -25.74 12.62
N GLN A 257 -24.20 -24.85 12.11
CA GLN A 257 -23.10 -25.17 11.19
C GLN A 257 -23.57 -25.92 9.92
N ASP A 258 -24.76 -25.60 9.43
CA ASP A 258 -25.32 -26.12 8.17
C ASP A 258 -24.95 -25.18 7.01
N ALA A 259 -23.85 -25.49 6.33
CA ALA A 259 -23.37 -24.70 5.20
C ALA A 259 -24.36 -24.66 4.03
N VAL A 260 -25.20 -25.69 3.84
CA VAL A 260 -26.18 -25.72 2.75
C VAL A 260 -27.28 -24.68 3.01
N ALA A 261 -27.79 -24.63 4.24
CA ALA A 261 -28.77 -23.63 4.66
C ALA A 261 -28.19 -22.20 4.60
N VAL A 262 -26.94 -22.02 5.03
CA VAL A 262 -26.23 -20.73 4.95
C VAL A 262 -26.09 -20.27 3.49
N ASN A 263 -25.67 -21.16 2.59
CA ASN A 263 -25.48 -20.80 1.18
C ASN A 263 -26.81 -20.48 0.48
N ALA A 264 -27.89 -21.21 0.83
CA ALA A 264 -29.22 -20.96 0.29
C ALA A 264 -29.82 -19.63 0.78
N SER A 265 -29.67 -19.33 2.08
CA SER A 265 -30.12 -18.05 2.65
C SER A 265 -29.32 -16.86 2.12
N ALA A 266 -27.99 -17.00 1.97
CA ALA A 266 -27.14 -16.01 1.32
C ALA A 266 -27.61 -15.69 -0.12
N GLN A 267 -27.94 -16.71 -0.90
CA GLN A 267 -28.46 -16.54 -2.26
C GLN A 267 -29.81 -15.81 -2.25
N THR A 268 -30.66 -16.09 -1.26
CA THR A 268 -31.95 -15.42 -1.09
C THR A 268 -31.74 -13.94 -0.77
N LEU A 269 -30.86 -13.60 0.18
CA LEU A 269 -30.53 -12.21 0.51
C LEU A 269 -29.99 -11.45 -0.72
N ALA A 270 -29.04 -12.06 -1.46
CA ALA A 270 -28.47 -11.47 -2.67
C ALA A 270 -29.52 -11.25 -3.79
N THR A 271 -30.63 -11.99 -3.77
CA THR A 271 -31.72 -11.86 -4.74
C THR A 271 -32.79 -10.85 -4.30
N VAL A 272 -33.08 -10.76 -3.00
CA VAL A 272 -34.14 -9.90 -2.44
C VAL A 272 -33.67 -8.46 -2.29
N LEU A 273 -32.46 -8.22 -1.76
CA LEU A 273 -31.97 -6.88 -1.47
C LEU A 273 -31.97 -5.94 -2.70
N PRO A 274 -31.53 -6.37 -3.90
CA PRO A 274 -31.59 -5.51 -5.09
C PRO A 274 -33.01 -5.18 -5.56
N ARG A 275 -34.03 -5.97 -5.19
CA ARG A 275 -35.43 -5.75 -5.60
C ARG A 275 -36.12 -4.66 -4.79
N ILE A 276 -35.68 -4.44 -3.55
CA ILE A 276 -36.23 -3.41 -2.65
C ILE A 276 -36.10 -2.03 -3.28
N ASN A 277 -34.92 -1.72 -3.81
CA ASN A 277 -34.70 -0.50 -4.57
C ASN A 277 -33.68 -0.73 -5.70
N PRO A 278 -34.13 -1.13 -6.91
CA PRO A 278 -33.25 -1.38 -8.05
C PRO A 278 -32.52 -0.12 -8.54
N THR A 279 -32.97 1.07 -8.12
CA THR A 279 -32.38 2.34 -8.51
C THR A 279 -31.19 2.74 -7.64
N LEU A 280 -31.23 2.44 -6.35
CA LEU A 280 -30.15 2.70 -5.41
C LEU A 280 -29.18 1.52 -5.29
N TYR A 281 -29.67 0.28 -5.41
CA TYR A 281 -28.82 -0.90 -5.27
C TYR A 281 -27.87 -1.05 -6.46
N PRO A 282 -26.57 -1.35 -6.25
CA PRO A 282 -25.63 -1.52 -7.34
C PRO A 282 -25.95 -2.82 -8.12
N SER A 283 -26.45 -2.71 -9.35
CA SER A 283 -26.73 -3.88 -10.19
C SER A 283 -25.53 -4.24 -11.09
N PRO A 284 -25.28 -5.53 -11.38
CA PRO A 284 -24.27 -5.97 -12.37
C PRO A 284 -24.49 -5.33 -13.75
N ALA A 285 -25.75 -5.19 -14.17
CA ALA A 285 -26.14 -4.56 -15.45
C ALA A 285 -25.89 -3.04 -15.52
N ARG A 286 -25.60 -2.39 -14.38
CA ARG A 286 -25.17 -0.98 -14.31
C ARG A 286 -23.65 -0.86 -14.24
N ALA A 287 -22.91 -1.88 -14.69
CA ALA A 287 -21.52 -1.78 -15.10
C ALA A 287 -21.35 -0.91 -16.38
N GLY A 288 -22.11 0.18 -16.49
CA GLY A 288 -21.67 1.31 -17.26
C GLY A 288 -20.46 1.85 -16.53
N TRP A 289 -19.28 1.67 -17.11
CA TRP A 289 -18.07 2.43 -16.79
C TRP A 289 -18.51 3.85 -16.38
N PRO A 290 -18.23 4.36 -15.16
CA PRO A 290 -18.86 5.56 -14.59
C PRO A 290 -18.60 6.87 -15.37
N TRP A 291 -17.98 6.77 -16.54
CA TRP A 291 -17.71 7.81 -17.49
C TRP A 291 -18.85 8.03 -18.49
N SER A 292 -20.11 7.83 -18.08
CA SER A 292 -21.13 8.75 -18.61
C SER A 292 -20.79 10.12 -18.01
N PHE A 293 -19.86 10.82 -18.65
CA PHE A 293 -19.48 12.21 -18.39
C PHE A 293 -20.74 13.08 -18.54
N ARG A 294 -21.55 13.15 -17.49
CA ARG A 294 -22.57 14.16 -17.35
C ARG A 294 -21.90 15.35 -16.65
N GLY A 295 -21.13 16.11 -17.44
CA GLY A 295 -20.43 17.32 -16.98
C GLY A 295 -19.05 17.50 -17.63
N GLU A 296 -19.00 18.31 -18.69
CA GLU A 296 -17.84 19.10 -19.17
C GLU A 296 -16.51 18.36 -19.51
N GLY A 297 -16.46 17.82 -20.74
CA GLY A 297 -15.44 18.26 -21.70
C GLY A 297 -13.98 17.79 -21.59
N ARG A 298 -13.65 16.59 -21.07
CA ARG A 298 -12.26 16.07 -21.13
C ARG A 298 -12.19 14.57 -21.49
N GLY A 299 -11.66 14.28 -22.68
CA GLY A 299 -11.66 12.97 -23.36
C GLY A 299 -10.68 11.87 -22.87
N PRO A 300 -10.49 10.78 -23.67
CA PRO A 300 -10.11 9.45 -23.20
C PRO A 300 -8.60 9.20 -23.20
N TRP A 301 -7.93 9.47 -22.08
CA TRP A 301 -6.48 9.23 -21.93
C TRP A 301 -6.11 7.77 -21.60
N LEU A 302 -7.09 6.93 -21.24
CA LEU A 302 -6.86 5.59 -20.67
C LEU A 302 -6.67 4.49 -21.72
N VAL A 303 -7.48 4.48 -22.78
CA VAL A 303 -7.29 3.60 -23.95
C VAL A 303 -6.03 3.99 -24.70
N VAL A 304 -5.76 5.29 -24.79
CA VAL A 304 -4.51 5.83 -25.34
C VAL A 304 -3.34 5.42 -24.45
N GLY A 305 -3.45 5.50 -23.12
CA GLY A 305 -2.40 5.10 -22.18
C GLY A 305 -2.03 3.63 -22.21
N VAL A 306 -3.02 2.72 -22.25
CA VAL A 306 -2.79 1.26 -22.33
C VAL A 306 -2.26 0.84 -23.71
N LEU A 307 -2.79 1.42 -24.80
CA LEU A 307 -2.29 1.17 -26.15
C LEU A 307 -0.90 1.78 -26.37
N LEU A 308 -0.60 2.92 -25.76
CA LEU A 308 0.75 3.49 -25.71
C LEU A 308 1.68 2.62 -24.90
N LEU A 309 1.23 2.01 -23.79
CA LEU A 309 2.05 1.10 -22.98
C LEU A 309 2.42 -0.16 -23.76
N LEU A 310 1.45 -0.79 -24.43
CA LEU A 310 1.67 -1.95 -25.29
C LEU A 310 2.53 -1.59 -26.51
N GLY A 311 2.32 -0.41 -27.09
CA GLY A 311 3.17 0.17 -28.13
C GLY A 311 4.61 0.44 -27.65
N LEU A 312 4.77 0.89 -26.41
CA LEU A 312 6.07 1.13 -25.76
C LEU A 312 6.83 -0.16 -25.51
N VAL A 313 6.16 -1.22 -25.04
CA VAL A 313 6.75 -2.56 -24.88
C VAL A 313 7.31 -3.05 -26.22
N GLY A 314 6.56 -2.85 -27.31
CA GLY A 314 7.03 -3.14 -28.67
C GLY A 314 8.21 -2.27 -29.14
N LEU A 315 8.25 -1.01 -28.73
CA LEU A 315 9.33 -0.07 -29.08
C LEU A 315 10.63 -0.35 -28.32
N VAL A 316 10.53 -0.73 -27.04
CA VAL A 316 11.66 -1.04 -26.16
C VAL A 316 12.41 -2.26 -26.66
N ILE A 317 11.75 -3.28 -27.22
CA ILE A 317 12.36 -4.53 -27.72
C ILE A 317 13.29 -4.32 -28.95
N GLY A 318 13.23 -3.17 -29.60
CA GLY A 318 14.26 -2.69 -30.55
C GLY A 318 14.31 -3.42 -31.90
N ARG A 319 14.21 -2.63 -32.99
CA ARG A 319 14.30 -3.09 -34.41
C ARG A 319 15.61 -3.80 -34.80
N GLY A 320 16.64 -3.80 -33.94
CA GLY A 320 17.98 -4.33 -34.25
C GLY A 320 18.17 -5.82 -33.94
N THR A 321 17.26 -6.44 -33.19
CA THR A 321 17.36 -7.84 -32.75
C THR A 321 16.70 -8.83 -33.72
N LEU A 322 16.18 -8.34 -34.84
CA LEU A 322 15.51 -9.11 -35.90
C LEU A 322 16.45 -9.71 -36.95
N ARG A 323 17.77 -9.46 -36.88
CA ARG A 323 18.73 -9.89 -37.92
C ARG A 323 19.44 -11.22 -37.65
N VAL A 324 19.25 -11.86 -36.50
CA VAL A 324 19.99 -13.10 -36.11
C VAL A 324 19.07 -14.32 -35.90
N LEU A 325 17.79 -14.23 -36.24
CA LEU A 325 16.89 -15.37 -36.12
C LEU A 325 16.56 -15.91 -37.51
N SER A 326 17.24 -16.99 -37.87
CA SER A 326 17.04 -17.82 -39.06
C SER A 326 15.62 -18.40 -39.12
N ALA A 327 15.29 -19.06 -40.23
CA ALA A 327 13.98 -19.57 -40.69
C ALA A 327 13.01 -20.14 -39.61
N SER A 328 13.51 -20.56 -38.44
CA SER A 328 12.70 -20.89 -37.26
C SER A 328 11.82 -19.72 -36.75
N PHE A 329 12.19 -18.46 -36.97
CA PHE A 329 11.35 -17.30 -36.63
C PHE A 329 10.21 -17.07 -37.64
N VAL A 330 10.37 -17.51 -38.88
CA VAL A 330 9.29 -17.49 -39.88
C VAL A 330 8.25 -18.57 -39.58
N ALA A 331 8.68 -19.74 -39.07
CA ALA A 331 7.78 -20.76 -38.53
C ALA A 331 7.04 -20.25 -37.26
N ALA A 332 7.71 -19.47 -36.40
CA ALA A 332 7.06 -18.77 -35.28
C ALA A 332 6.13 -17.63 -35.74
N LEU A 333 6.37 -16.99 -36.89
CA LEU A 333 5.50 -15.95 -37.45
C LEU A 333 4.21 -16.51 -38.09
N VAL A 334 4.27 -17.70 -38.68
CA VAL A 334 3.07 -18.47 -39.06
C VAL A 334 2.31 -18.89 -37.79
N GLY A 335 3.03 -19.23 -36.71
CA GLY A 335 2.47 -19.36 -35.36
C GLY A 335 1.87 -18.06 -34.79
N PHE A 336 2.42 -16.89 -35.12
CA PHE A 336 1.89 -15.58 -34.70
C PHE A 336 0.66 -15.14 -35.50
N SER A 337 0.49 -15.62 -36.72
CA SER A 337 -0.76 -15.44 -37.48
C SER A 337 -1.88 -16.33 -36.89
N LEU A 338 -1.52 -17.51 -36.37
CA LEU A 338 -2.40 -18.34 -35.55
C LEU A 338 -2.66 -17.73 -34.17
N ILE A 339 -1.71 -17.01 -33.57
CA ILE A 339 -1.93 -16.19 -32.35
C ILE A 339 -2.76 -14.95 -32.67
N GLY A 340 -2.71 -14.38 -33.87
CA GLY A 340 -3.61 -13.30 -34.30
C GLY A 340 -5.05 -13.79 -34.52
N LEU A 341 -5.22 -15.01 -35.02
CA LEU A 341 -6.52 -15.71 -35.08
C LEU A 341 -6.97 -16.20 -33.70
N TRP A 342 -6.04 -16.61 -32.84
CA TRP A 342 -6.29 -16.97 -31.45
C TRP A 342 -6.57 -15.73 -30.59
N LEU A 343 -5.97 -14.56 -30.83
CA LEU A 343 -6.24 -13.30 -30.13
C LEU A 343 -7.48 -12.58 -30.67
N ASN A 344 -7.89 -12.83 -31.91
CA ASN A 344 -9.22 -12.45 -32.37
C ASN A 344 -10.30 -13.39 -31.82
N GLY A 345 -10.03 -14.69 -31.71
CA GLY A 345 -10.93 -15.67 -31.08
C GLY A 345 -10.98 -15.58 -29.54
N PHE A 346 -9.86 -15.29 -28.90
CA PHE A 346 -9.69 -15.08 -27.45
C PHE A 346 -10.05 -13.64 -27.10
N GLY A 347 -9.83 -12.67 -27.99
CA GLY A 347 -10.33 -11.30 -27.84
C GLY A 347 -11.83 -11.25 -27.98
N ALA A 348 -12.43 -11.91 -28.97
CA ALA A 348 -13.88 -12.10 -29.09
C ALA A 348 -14.42 -13.02 -27.98
N GLY A 349 -13.64 -13.98 -27.48
CA GLY A 349 -13.98 -14.88 -26.37
C GLY A 349 -13.91 -14.20 -24.99
N LEU A 350 -12.93 -13.33 -24.75
CA LEU A 350 -12.77 -12.57 -23.51
C LEU A 350 -13.70 -11.36 -23.50
N THR A 351 -13.90 -10.68 -24.64
CA THR A 351 -14.96 -9.67 -24.73
C THR A 351 -16.32 -10.32 -24.65
N SER A 352 -16.61 -11.46 -25.29
CA SER A 352 -17.90 -12.15 -25.07
C SER A 352 -18.06 -12.72 -23.67
N ALA A 353 -16.99 -13.19 -23.00
CA ALA A 353 -17.06 -13.69 -21.61
C ALA A 353 -17.14 -12.57 -20.55
N ILE A 354 -16.50 -11.42 -20.80
CA ILE A 354 -16.61 -10.21 -19.96
C ILE A 354 -17.92 -9.46 -20.24
N VAL A 355 -18.47 -9.57 -21.46
CA VAL A 355 -19.77 -8.97 -21.84
C VAL A 355 -20.96 -9.88 -21.50
N SER A 356 -20.78 -11.20 -21.40
CA SER A 356 -21.86 -12.13 -21.03
C SER A 356 -22.18 -12.13 -19.52
N HIS A 357 -21.24 -11.68 -18.69
CA HIS A 357 -21.45 -11.40 -17.26
C HIS A 357 -20.86 -10.03 -16.94
N PRO A 358 -21.62 -8.93 -17.04
CA PRO A 358 -21.14 -7.63 -16.60
C PRO A 358 -20.88 -7.68 -15.09
N VAL A 359 -19.62 -7.90 -14.71
CA VAL A 359 -19.16 -7.97 -13.33
C VAL A 359 -19.35 -6.59 -12.69
N GLY A 360 -20.22 -6.51 -11.68
CA GLY A 360 -20.55 -5.24 -11.01
C GLY A 360 -19.34 -4.64 -10.25
N PRO A 361 -19.37 -3.34 -9.91
CA PRO A 361 -18.28 -2.69 -9.15
C PRO A 361 -18.02 -3.36 -7.78
N LEU A 362 -19.07 -3.88 -7.13
CA LEU A 362 -18.95 -4.61 -5.86
C LEU A 362 -18.24 -5.95 -6.00
N GLU A 363 -18.44 -6.65 -7.11
CA GLU A 363 -17.76 -7.92 -7.38
C GLU A 363 -16.26 -7.71 -7.59
N TRP A 364 -15.89 -6.64 -8.30
CA TRP A 364 -14.51 -6.21 -8.47
C TRP A 364 -13.87 -5.75 -7.14
N GLU A 365 -14.61 -5.03 -6.30
CA GLU A 365 -14.16 -4.64 -4.97
C GLU A 365 -13.89 -5.88 -4.10
N SER A 366 -14.86 -6.79 -4.06
CA SER A 366 -14.75 -8.07 -3.35
C SER A 366 -13.56 -8.90 -3.85
N ALA A 367 -13.37 -9.04 -5.17
CA ALA A 367 -12.21 -9.73 -5.75
C ALA A 367 -10.88 -9.06 -5.39
N TYR A 368 -10.83 -7.72 -5.41
CA TYR A 368 -9.64 -6.93 -5.07
C TYR A 368 -9.18 -7.15 -3.62
N PHE A 369 -10.12 -7.13 -2.66
CA PHE A 369 -9.81 -7.36 -1.24
C PHE A 369 -9.43 -8.82 -0.97
N ARG A 370 -10.10 -9.79 -1.60
CA ARG A 370 -9.73 -11.22 -1.50
C ARG A 370 -8.33 -11.50 -2.04
N ALA A 371 -7.89 -10.75 -3.05
CA ALA A 371 -6.54 -10.85 -3.63
C ALA A 371 -5.49 -9.99 -2.89
N TYR A 372 -5.69 -9.68 -1.62
CA TYR A 372 -4.78 -8.87 -0.78
C TYR A 372 -4.45 -7.50 -1.40
N ASN A 373 -5.44 -6.86 -2.01
CA ASN A 373 -5.30 -5.57 -2.70
C ASN A 373 -4.25 -5.62 -3.83
N LEU A 374 -3.87 -6.82 -4.29
CA LEU A 374 -2.83 -7.08 -5.29
C LEU A 374 -1.45 -6.51 -4.93
N THR A 375 -1.17 -6.34 -3.64
CA THR A 375 0.08 -5.73 -3.15
C THR A 375 1.29 -6.66 -3.26
N TRP A 376 1.06 -7.97 -3.35
CA TRP A 376 2.09 -9.00 -3.55
C TRP A 376 2.87 -8.88 -4.88
N PHE A 377 2.42 -8.02 -5.80
CA PHE A 377 3.14 -7.71 -7.05
C PHE A 377 4.56 -7.15 -6.82
N TRP A 378 4.91 -6.75 -5.59
CA TRP A 378 6.29 -6.45 -5.19
C TRP A 378 7.28 -7.58 -5.55
N VAL A 379 6.84 -8.84 -5.54
CA VAL A 379 7.68 -10.01 -5.88
C VAL A 379 8.16 -9.91 -7.33
N PHE A 380 7.32 -9.47 -8.28
CA PHE A 380 7.74 -9.32 -9.68
C PHE A 380 8.80 -8.23 -9.86
N TYR A 381 8.69 -7.13 -9.11
CA TYR A 381 9.75 -6.13 -9.06
C TYR A 381 11.03 -6.71 -8.48
N ALA A 382 10.95 -7.47 -7.38
CA ALA A 382 12.11 -8.14 -6.77
C ALA A 382 12.80 -9.11 -7.75
N LEU A 383 12.01 -9.93 -8.45
CA LEU A 383 12.51 -10.87 -9.46
C LEU A 383 13.18 -10.14 -10.65
N SER A 384 12.72 -8.93 -11.01
CA SER A 384 13.34 -8.12 -12.06
C SER A 384 14.74 -7.59 -11.68
N LEU A 385 15.04 -7.45 -10.38
CA LEU A 385 16.31 -6.88 -9.91
C LEU A 385 17.52 -7.74 -10.30
N ILE A 386 17.40 -9.06 -10.20
CA ILE A 386 18.49 -10.01 -10.47
C ILE A 386 19.02 -9.84 -11.91
N PRO A 387 18.21 -10.01 -12.97
CA PRO A 387 18.67 -9.82 -14.34
C PRO A 387 19.09 -8.38 -14.66
N LEU A 388 18.47 -7.36 -14.07
CA LEU A 388 18.90 -5.95 -14.22
C LEU A 388 20.30 -5.73 -13.65
N LEU A 389 20.59 -6.26 -12.44
CA LEU A 389 21.91 -6.21 -11.82
C LEU A 389 22.95 -7.02 -12.60
N LEU A 390 22.59 -8.23 -13.06
CA LEU A 390 23.48 -9.05 -13.91
C LEU A 390 23.85 -8.31 -15.19
N ASN A 391 22.92 -7.56 -15.79
CA ASN A 391 23.24 -6.74 -16.94
C ASN A 391 24.23 -5.61 -16.60
N ILE A 392 24.07 -4.95 -15.46
CA ILE A 392 24.95 -3.83 -15.06
C ILE A 392 26.36 -4.34 -14.75
N VAL A 393 26.48 -5.45 -14.01
CA VAL A 393 27.76 -6.01 -13.56
C VAL A 393 28.48 -6.77 -14.68
N PHE A 394 27.78 -7.69 -15.35
CA PHE A 394 28.40 -8.60 -16.33
C PHE A 394 28.18 -8.20 -17.79
N ARG A 395 27.42 -7.12 -18.05
CA ARG A 395 27.07 -6.65 -19.41
C ARG A 395 26.41 -7.72 -20.28
N TRP A 396 25.77 -8.71 -19.65
CA TRP A 396 25.08 -9.79 -20.35
C TRP A 396 23.84 -9.27 -21.09
N ARG A 397 23.82 -9.41 -22.42
CA ARG A 397 22.75 -8.88 -23.27
C ARG A 397 21.39 -9.54 -23.02
N ALA A 398 21.34 -10.85 -22.77
CA ALA A 398 20.07 -11.53 -22.51
C ALA A 398 19.46 -11.08 -21.17
N ALA A 399 20.29 -10.95 -20.12
CA ALA A 399 19.85 -10.43 -18.83
C ALA A 399 19.21 -9.04 -18.93
N ARG A 400 19.66 -8.18 -19.87
CA ARG A 400 18.99 -6.90 -20.12
C ARG A 400 17.53 -7.08 -20.48
N TRP A 401 17.27 -7.88 -21.52
CA TRP A 401 15.93 -8.04 -22.08
C TRP A 401 15.02 -8.78 -21.12
N ILE A 402 15.55 -9.79 -20.42
CA ILE A 402 14.84 -10.50 -19.36
C ILE A 402 14.47 -9.52 -18.25
N GLY A 403 15.43 -8.73 -17.74
CA GLY A 403 15.19 -7.79 -16.65
C GLY A 403 14.22 -6.67 -17.00
N LEU A 404 14.35 -6.08 -18.19
CA LEU A 404 13.39 -5.07 -18.66
C LEU A 404 12.00 -5.67 -18.91
N GLY A 405 11.92 -6.88 -19.49
CA GLY A 405 10.64 -7.56 -19.71
C GLY A 405 9.92 -7.86 -18.39
N MET A 406 10.65 -8.35 -17.39
CA MET A 406 10.11 -8.60 -16.04
C MET A 406 9.70 -7.31 -15.33
N PHE A 407 10.49 -6.24 -15.45
CA PHE A 407 10.14 -4.93 -14.91
C PHE A 407 8.87 -4.36 -15.56
N LEU A 408 8.75 -4.44 -16.88
CA LEU A 408 7.57 -3.97 -17.62
C LEU A 408 6.33 -4.80 -17.28
N LEU A 409 6.48 -6.12 -17.10
CA LEU A 409 5.40 -6.97 -16.62
C LEU A 409 4.97 -6.60 -15.19
N ALA A 410 5.92 -6.41 -14.28
CA ALA A 410 5.65 -5.97 -12.91
C ALA A 410 4.91 -4.62 -12.90
N PHE A 411 5.36 -3.68 -13.73
CA PHE A 411 4.71 -2.38 -13.88
C PHE A 411 3.31 -2.47 -14.50
N ALA A 412 3.09 -3.35 -15.48
CA ALA A 412 1.77 -3.58 -16.06
C ALA A 412 0.79 -4.16 -15.03
N LEU A 413 1.24 -5.14 -14.23
CA LEU A 413 0.45 -5.71 -13.13
C LEU A 413 0.14 -4.65 -12.06
N HIS A 414 1.13 -3.85 -11.67
CA HIS A 414 0.92 -2.75 -10.74
C HIS A 414 -0.06 -1.69 -11.29
N THR A 415 0.06 -1.34 -12.57
CA THR A 415 -0.89 -0.43 -13.25
C THR A 415 -2.30 -1.01 -13.24
N PHE A 416 -2.46 -2.31 -13.49
CA PHE A 416 -3.75 -2.98 -13.39
C PHE A 416 -4.34 -2.87 -11.97
N SER A 417 -3.54 -3.13 -10.94
CA SER A 417 -3.98 -2.96 -9.54
C SER A 417 -4.44 -1.54 -9.24
N LEU A 418 -3.68 -0.53 -9.69
CA LEU A 418 -4.02 0.88 -9.46
C LEU A 418 -5.28 1.31 -10.22
N VAL A 419 -5.44 0.87 -11.47
CA VAL A 419 -6.64 1.14 -12.29
C VAL A 419 -7.86 0.45 -11.71
N LEU A 420 -7.73 -0.80 -11.25
CA LEU A 420 -8.80 -1.51 -10.56
C LEU A 420 -9.21 -0.77 -9.29
N ARG A 421 -8.24 -0.30 -8.50
CA ARG A 421 -8.52 0.51 -7.31
C ARG A 421 -9.21 1.83 -7.66
N TRP A 422 -8.78 2.51 -8.72
CA TRP A 422 -9.44 3.72 -9.21
C TRP A 422 -10.90 3.43 -9.61
N TYR A 423 -11.11 2.35 -10.36
CA TYR A 423 -12.44 1.94 -10.79
C TYR A 423 -13.36 1.65 -9.58
N VAL A 424 -12.90 0.87 -8.62
CA VAL A 424 -13.65 0.50 -7.41
C VAL A 424 -13.91 1.69 -6.48
N ALA A 425 -12.90 2.56 -6.31
CA ALA A 425 -13.03 3.73 -5.44
C ALA A 425 -13.85 4.86 -6.08
N GLU A 426 -14.11 4.80 -7.40
CA GLU A 426 -14.74 5.87 -8.19
C GLU A 426 -13.99 7.22 -8.13
N ARG A 427 -12.72 7.18 -7.72
CA ARG A 427 -11.85 8.33 -7.55
C ARG A 427 -10.40 7.93 -7.73
N TRP A 428 -9.57 8.88 -8.11
CA TRP A 428 -8.13 8.63 -8.15
C TRP A 428 -7.62 8.22 -6.76
N PRO A 429 -6.81 7.15 -6.66
CA PRO A 429 -6.30 6.64 -5.39
C PRO A 429 -5.16 7.53 -4.87
N ASN A 430 -5.49 8.57 -4.10
CA ASN A 430 -4.52 9.38 -3.37
C ASN A 430 -5.11 10.02 -2.09
N THR A 431 -6.01 9.31 -1.40
CA THR A 431 -6.75 9.84 -0.25
C THR A 431 -6.16 9.42 1.10
N ASN A 432 -5.43 8.31 1.14
CA ASN A 432 -4.79 7.78 2.35
C ASN A 432 -3.34 7.35 2.05
N MET A 433 -2.55 7.08 3.10
CA MET A 433 -1.16 6.64 2.94
C MET A 433 -0.97 5.38 2.08
N PHE A 434 -1.89 4.39 2.14
CA PHE A 434 -1.81 3.20 1.26
C PHE A 434 -1.82 3.62 -0.22
N GLU A 435 -2.77 4.48 -0.57
CA GLU A 435 -2.95 5.00 -1.92
C GLU A 435 -1.79 5.89 -2.34
N ALA A 436 -1.31 6.76 -1.46
CA ALA A 436 -0.16 7.62 -1.73
C ALA A 436 1.12 6.82 -2.03
N VAL A 437 1.40 5.76 -1.24
CA VAL A 437 2.60 4.92 -1.43
C VAL A 437 2.52 4.10 -2.72
N THR A 438 1.38 3.49 -3.01
CA THR A 438 1.18 2.70 -4.25
C THR A 438 1.24 3.59 -5.49
N THR A 439 0.57 4.75 -5.46
CA THR A 439 0.62 5.74 -6.54
C THR A 439 2.01 6.34 -6.74
N ALA A 440 2.77 6.61 -5.67
CA ALA A 440 4.16 7.08 -5.77
C ALA A 440 5.06 6.08 -6.50
N ALA A 441 4.97 4.79 -6.15
CA ALA A 441 5.71 3.73 -6.82
C ALA A 441 5.34 3.62 -8.30
N TRP A 442 4.06 3.78 -8.64
CA TRP A 442 3.61 3.81 -10.03
C TRP A 442 4.21 5.00 -10.81
N PHE A 443 4.24 6.20 -10.23
CA PHE A 443 4.93 7.35 -10.86
C PHE A 443 6.43 7.10 -11.05
N GLY A 444 7.09 6.41 -10.12
CA GLY A 444 8.46 5.92 -10.29
C GLY A 444 8.62 5.04 -11.52
N GLY A 445 7.72 4.07 -11.70
CA GLY A 445 7.66 3.21 -12.88
C GLY A 445 7.49 3.98 -14.19
N CYS A 446 6.52 4.90 -14.23
CA CYS A 446 6.30 5.80 -15.36
C CYS A 446 7.57 6.59 -15.72
N SER A 447 8.19 7.23 -14.73
CA SER A 447 9.39 8.04 -14.95
C SER A 447 10.58 7.20 -15.38
N ALA A 448 10.75 5.99 -14.85
CA ALA A 448 11.80 5.08 -15.27
C ALA A 448 11.64 4.65 -16.73
N ILE A 449 10.41 4.35 -17.17
CA ILE A 449 10.13 4.00 -18.56
C ILE A 449 10.45 5.18 -19.49
N VAL A 450 9.99 6.38 -19.14
CA VAL A 450 10.26 7.61 -19.89
C VAL A 450 11.77 7.88 -19.98
N LEU A 451 12.47 7.83 -18.85
CA LEU A 451 13.91 8.03 -18.78
C LEU A 451 14.67 6.93 -19.53
N GLU A 452 14.21 5.69 -19.52
CA GLU A 452 14.84 4.59 -20.27
C GLU A 452 14.67 4.76 -21.79
N ILE A 453 13.57 5.36 -22.25
CA ILE A 453 13.39 5.69 -23.68
C ILE A 453 14.38 6.78 -24.11
N PHE A 454 14.48 7.86 -23.34
CA PHE A 454 15.34 8.99 -23.69
C PHE A 454 16.82 8.69 -23.46
N ALA A 455 17.14 7.99 -22.37
CA ALA A 455 18.51 7.67 -21.98
C ALA A 455 18.96 6.27 -22.44
N GLY A 456 18.12 5.49 -23.11
CA GLY A 456 18.43 4.10 -23.52
C GLY A 456 19.59 3.97 -24.53
N ARG A 457 19.99 5.09 -25.14
CA ARG A 457 21.19 5.21 -26.00
C ARG A 457 22.45 5.64 -25.24
N THR A 458 22.31 6.03 -23.97
CA THR A 458 23.41 6.44 -23.08
C THR A 458 23.93 5.25 -22.27
N MET A 459 25.02 5.49 -21.53
CA MET A 459 25.55 4.50 -20.57
C MET A 459 24.67 4.34 -19.32
N MET A 460 23.71 5.25 -19.07
CA MET A 460 22.80 5.21 -17.93
C MET A 460 21.63 4.22 -18.08
N ARG A 461 21.56 3.54 -19.24
CA ARG A 461 20.51 2.56 -19.53
C ARG A 461 20.35 1.53 -18.41
N ASN A 462 19.12 1.10 -18.21
CA ASN A 462 18.64 0.16 -17.18
C ASN A 462 18.81 0.64 -15.73
N LEU A 463 19.56 1.70 -15.44
CA LEU A 463 19.71 2.20 -14.06
C LEU A 463 18.43 2.87 -13.55
N PHE A 464 17.67 3.53 -14.42
CA PHE A 464 16.36 4.09 -14.06
C PHE A 464 15.34 2.99 -13.76
N ALA A 465 15.29 1.94 -14.61
CA ALA A 465 14.48 0.76 -14.37
C ALA A 465 14.88 0.05 -13.07
N LEU A 466 16.18 -0.10 -12.80
CA LEU A 466 16.66 -0.67 -11.54
C LEU A 466 16.24 0.19 -10.33
N GLY A 467 16.45 1.50 -10.38
CA GLY A 467 16.07 2.42 -9.31
C GLY A 467 14.57 2.37 -9.01
N SER A 468 13.73 2.38 -10.05
CA SER A 468 12.28 2.25 -9.91
C SER A 468 11.86 0.86 -9.44
N ALA A 469 12.52 -0.22 -9.88
CA ALA A 469 12.23 -1.57 -9.43
C ALA A 469 12.48 -1.71 -7.92
N VAL A 470 13.60 -1.17 -7.42
CA VAL A 470 13.89 -1.16 -5.97
C VAL A 470 12.88 -0.29 -5.21
N ALA A 471 12.59 0.92 -5.72
CA ALA A 471 11.60 1.81 -5.10
C ALA A 471 10.20 1.18 -5.02
N SER A 472 9.74 0.57 -6.13
CA SER A 472 8.42 -0.06 -6.21
C SER A 472 8.34 -1.33 -5.38
N MET A 473 9.40 -2.14 -5.38
CA MET A 473 9.52 -3.30 -4.50
C MET A 473 9.38 -2.88 -3.03
N VAL A 474 10.18 -1.91 -2.57
CA VAL A 474 10.14 -1.46 -1.16
C VAL A 474 8.78 -0.86 -0.81
N ALA A 475 8.22 0.00 -1.67
CA ALA A 475 6.92 0.63 -1.43
C ALA A 475 5.77 -0.39 -1.30
N LEU A 476 5.66 -1.32 -2.26
CA LEU A 476 4.61 -2.35 -2.23
C LEU A 476 4.84 -3.37 -1.12
N MET A 477 6.09 -3.69 -0.79
CA MET A 477 6.46 -4.52 0.34
C MET A 477 6.04 -3.87 1.66
N CYS A 478 6.27 -2.57 1.84
CA CYS A 478 5.80 -1.83 3.01
C CYS A 478 4.28 -1.89 3.15
N VAL A 479 3.54 -1.69 2.07
CA VAL A 479 2.07 -1.77 2.08
C VAL A 479 1.58 -3.18 2.42
N TYR A 480 2.26 -4.21 1.92
CA TYR A 480 1.92 -5.61 2.20
C TYR A 480 2.16 -5.99 3.67
N TYR A 481 3.30 -5.61 4.27
CA TYR A 481 3.68 -6.01 5.63
C TYR A 481 3.23 -5.07 6.74
N PHE A 482 2.84 -3.82 6.43
CA PHE A 482 2.37 -2.85 7.43
C PHE A 482 0.90 -2.40 7.21
N PRO A 483 -0.07 -3.32 7.08
CA PRO A 483 -1.45 -2.99 6.72
C PRO A 483 -2.22 -2.22 7.82
N LEU A 484 -1.71 -2.18 9.05
CA LEU A 484 -2.25 -1.38 10.15
C LEU A 484 -1.88 0.10 10.07
N GLN A 485 -0.72 0.40 9.51
CA GLN A 485 -0.24 1.78 9.30
C GLN A 485 -0.72 2.30 7.94
N LEU A 486 -0.75 1.41 6.96
CA LEU A 486 -1.11 1.68 5.58
C LEU A 486 -2.47 1.02 5.32
N ASP A 487 -3.53 1.63 5.85
CA ASP A 487 -4.88 1.08 5.71
C ASP A 487 -5.33 1.06 4.25
N ALA A 488 -5.68 -0.12 3.76
CA ALA A 488 -6.14 -0.35 2.41
C ALA A 488 -7.64 -0.04 2.24
N GLY A 489 -8.35 0.25 3.34
CA GLY A 489 -9.75 0.64 3.36
C GLY A 489 -10.08 1.71 2.32
N ILE A 490 -11.21 1.54 1.64
CA ILE A 490 -11.70 2.50 0.64
C ILE A 490 -12.79 3.33 1.31
N ASN A 491 -12.37 4.42 1.94
CA ASN A 491 -13.26 5.36 2.62
C ASN A 491 -13.56 6.57 1.73
N ASN A 492 -14.59 7.32 2.11
CA ASN A 492 -14.95 8.55 1.43
C ASN A 492 -13.81 9.58 1.55
N ARG A 493 -13.69 10.48 0.57
CA ARG A 493 -12.70 11.55 0.65
C ARG A 493 -13.05 12.48 1.80
N MET A 494 -12.08 12.83 2.62
CA MET A 494 -12.29 13.86 3.63
C MET A 494 -12.60 15.20 2.95
N PRO A 495 -13.43 16.06 3.57
CA PRO A 495 -13.88 17.30 2.95
C PRO A 495 -12.75 18.18 2.40
N VAL A 496 -11.63 18.20 3.12
CA VAL A 496 -10.43 18.97 2.76
C VAL A 496 -9.78 18.51 1.44
N LEU A 497 -9.97 17.24 1.03
CA LEU A 497 -9.46 16.68 -0.24
C LEU A 497 -10.34 16.96 -1.46
N HIS A 498 -11.48 17.66 -1.32
CA HIS A 498 -12.26 18.11 -2.48
C HIS A 498 -11.62 19.30 -3.22
N ASP A 499 -10.53 19.87 -2.71
CA ASP A 499 -9.82 20.97 -3.33
C ASP A 499 -8.83 20.50 -4.43
N VAL A 500 -8.90 21.15 -5.59
CA VAL A 500 -8.07 20.84 -6.76
C VAL A 500 -6.58 21.10 -6.50
N TRP A 501 -6.24 22.14 -5.73
CA TRP A 501 -4.87 22.48 -5.41
C TRP A 501 -4.24 21.42 -4.50
N LEU A 502 -4.96 20.94 -3.49
CA LEU A 502 -4.46 19.84 -2.64
C LEU A 502 -4.24 18.57 -3.46
N TYR A 503 -5.15 18.27 -4.38
CA TYR A 503 -5.05 17.10 -5.24
C TYR A 503 -3.81 17.15 -6.14
N ILE A 504 -3.55 18.28 -6.80
CA ILE A 504 -2.36 18.45 -7.66
C ILE A 504 -1.08 18.47 -6.81
N HIS A 505 -1.07 19.23 -5.72
CA HIS A 505 0.03 19.31 -4.77
C HIS A 505 0.49 17.93 -4.32
N THR A 506 -0.46 17.11 -3.82
CA THR A 506 -0.15 15.79 -3.26
C THR A 506 0.47 14.88 -4.32
N ASN A 507 -0.07 14.85 -5.53
CA ASN A 507 0.47 14.03 -6.63
C ASN A 507 1.88 14.47 -7.05
N VAL A 508 2.18 15.77 -7.07
CA VAL A 508 3.50 16.29 -7.42
C VAL A 508 4.52 16.01 -6.32
N ILE A 509 4.15 16.15 -5.04
CA ILE A 509 5.01 15.83 -3.91
C ILE A 509 5.36 14.34 -3.88
N ILE A 510 4.37 13.45 -3.98
CA ILE A 510 4.65 11.99 -3.94
C ILE A 510 5.48 11.54 -5.15
N PHE A 511 5.31 12.19 -6.31
CA PHE A 511 6.16 11.93 -7.46
C PHE A 511 7.62 12.33 -7.19
N SER A 512 7.84 13.50 -6.59
CA SER A 512 9.19 13.95 -6.20
C SER A 512 9.86 12.98 -5.22
N TYR A 513 9.11 12.44 -4.26
CA TYR A 513 9.61 11.51 -3.25
C TYR A 513 10.08 10.19 -3.84
N CYS A 514 9.36 9.66 -4.83
CA CYS A 514 9.81 8.46 -5.53
C CYS A 514 11.13 8.69 -6.28
N LEU A 515 11.27 9.84 -6.97
CA LEU A 515 12.52 10.20 -7.66
C LEU A 515 13.69 10.34 -6.69
N ILE A 516 13.46 10.91 -5.51
CA ILE A 516 14.48 11.01 -4.45
C ILE A 516 14.94 9.61 -4.01
N PHE A 517 14.00 8.69 -3.80
CA PHE A 517 14.32 7.32 -3.44
C PHE A 517 15.10 6.60 -4.54
N MET A 518 14.70 6.77 -5.81
CA MET A 518 15.43 6.23 -6.95
C MET A 518 16.87 6.76 -7.02
N ALA A 519 17.09 8.04 -6.72
CA ALA A 519 18.43 8.63 -6.66
C ALA A 519 19.26 8.09 -5.48
N ALA A 520 18.61 7.80 -4.35
CA ALA A 520 19.26 7.16 -3.22
C ALA A 520 19.78 5.76 -3.60
N VAL A 521 19.00 4.99 -4.38
CA VAL A 521 19.44 3.68 -4.89
C VAL A 521 20.68 3.82 -5.76
N SER A 522 20.71 4.76 -6.72
CA SER A 522 21.91 4.98 -7.56
C SER A 522 23.11 5.51 -6.75
N ALA A 523 22.87 6.34 -5.73
CA ALA A 523 23.89 6.84 -4.82
C ALA A 523 24.50 5.72 -3.95
N LEU A 524 23.69 4.78 -3.45
CA LEU A 524 24.18 3.60 -2.73
C LEU A 524 25.07 2.73 -3.62
N LEU A 525 24.64 2.48 -4.86
CA LEU A 525 25.44 1.73 -5.84
C LEU A 525 26.77 2.43 -6.14
N TYR A 526 26.78 3.76 -6.22
CA TYR A 526 28.00 4.55 -6.39
C TYR A 526 28.97 4.35 -5.22
N LEU A 527 28.46 4.48 -3.98
CA LEU A 527 29.29 4.29 -2.78
C LEU A 527 29.82 2.85 -2.67
N PHE A 528 29.00 1.86 -3.04
CA PHE A 528 29.43 0.46 -3.07
C PHE A 528 30.53 0.21 -4.10
N ASP A 529 30.38 0.69 -5.34
CA ASP A 529 31.43 0.59 -6.37
C ASP A 529 32.71 1.28 -5.91
N ARG A 530 32.59 2.46 -5.31
CA ARG A 530 33.72 3.20 -4.77
C ARG A 530 34.42 2.46 -3.64
N LEU A 531 33.68 1.90 -2.67
CA LEU A 531 34.23 1.10 -1.58
C LEU A 531 34.97 -0.13 -2.12
N ARG A 532 34.38 -0.83 -3.10
CA ARG A 532 34.97 -1.99 -3.76
C ARG A 532 36.33 -1.66 -4.40
N ARG A 533 36.46 -0.49 -5.02
CA ARG A 533 37.70 -0.02 -5.64
C ARG A 533 38.77 0.35 -4.61
N ILE A 534 38.38 1.02 -3.53
CA ILE A 534 39.27 1.34 -2.41
C ILE A 534 39.86 0.06 -1.80
N VAL A 535 39.02 -0.96 -1.57
CA VAL A 535 39.47 -2.28 -1.07
C VAL A 535 40.45 -2.97 -2.02
N ARG A 536 40.35 -2.70 -3.33
CA ARG A 536 41.28 -3.21 -4.36
C ARG A 536 42.56 -2.39 -4.51
N GLY A 537 42.75 -1.34 -3.69
CA GLY A 537 43.92 -0.45 -3.76
C GLY A 537 43.86 0.57 -4.90
N GLU A 538 42.73 0.72 -5.58
CA GLU A 538 42.54 1.72 -6.63
C GLU A 538 42.29 3.10 -5.98
N ARG A 539 43.10 4.12 -6.29
CA ARG A 539 42.92 5.49 -5.76
C ARG A 539 41.63 6.12 -6.31
N GLY A 540 40.62 6.27 -5.46
CA GLY A 540 39.26 6.74 -5.81
C GLY A 540 39.10 8.26 -6.03
N GLY A 541 39.96 8.89 -6.84
CA GLY A 541 39.84 10.30 -7.20
C GLY A 541 39.43 10.49 -8.67
N GLY A 542 38.31 11.19 -8.92
CA GLY A 542 37.92 11.63 -10.28
C GLY A 542 36.76 10.88 -10.95
N ASP A 543 36.09 9.95 -10.26
CA ASP A 543 34.92 9.23 -10.77
C ASP A 543 33.62 10.01 -10.50
N TYR A 544 33.40 11.07 -11.27
CA TYR A 544 32.15 11.85 -11.27
C TYR A 544 31.77 12.28 -12.69
N ALA A 545 30.47 12.47 -12.93
CA ALA A 545 29.97 12.96 -14.21
C ALA A 545 30.44 14.41 -14.45
N ARG A 546 31.21 14.62 -15.54
CA ARG A 546 31.71 15.95 -15.96
C ARG A 546 30.59 16.84 -16.53
N VAL A 547 29.59 16.22 -17.15
CA VAL A 547 28.32 16.83 -17.53
C VAL A 547 27.26 16.11 -16.72
N GLY A 548 26.72 16.78 -15.70
CA GLY A 548 25.63 16.26 -14.89
C GLY A 548 24.27 16.67 -15.43
N GLY A 549 23.23 15.93 -15.08
CA GLY A 549 21.87 16.45 -15.16
C GLY A 549 21.20 16.44 -16.52
N ALA A 550 20.28 17.36 -16.74
CA ALA A 550 19.56 17.54 -18.01
C ALA A 550 20.50 17.71 -19.21
N GLY A 551 21.70 18.27 -19.02
CA GLY A 551 22.73 18.36 -20.07
C GLY A 551 23.23 17.00 -20.58
N SER A 552 23.21 15.96 -19.73
CA SER A 552 23.54 14.59 -20.13
C SER A 552 22.42 13.91 -20.93
N LEU A 553 21.17 14.33 -20.73
CA LEU A 553 20.00 13.88 -21.49
C LEU A 553 19.85 14.66 -22.81
N LEU A 554 20.12 15.96 -22.82
CA LEU A 554 20.12 16.80 -24.03
C LEU A 554 21.24 16.38 -25.00
N ALA A 555 22.39 15.96 -24.47
CA ALA A 555 23.45 15.33 -25.27
C ALA A 555 23.04 13.98 -25.91
N ALA A 556 21.93 13.37 -25.48
CA ALA A 556 21.39 12.13 -26.04
C ALA A 556 20.34 12.35 -27.15
N THR A 557 19.98 13.61 -27.46
CA THR A 557 19.06 13.96 -28.56
C THR A 557 19.71 13.75 -29.93
N PRO A 558 18.93 13.52 -31.01
CA PRO A 558 19.46 13.37 -32.37
C PRO A 558 20.09 14.70 -32.83
N GLY A 559 21.41 14.85 -32.64
CA GLY A 559 22.16 16.08 -32.91
C GLY A 559 23.13 16.49 -31.80
N GLY A 560 23.05 15.88 -30.61
CA GLY A 560 23.96 16.16 -29.50
C GLY A 560 25.39 15.66 -29.73
N VAL A 561 26.36 16.58 -29.79
CA VAL A 561 27.80 16.28 -29.90
C VAL A 561 28.42 16.14 -28.51
N VAL A 562 28.27 14.97 -27.86
CA VAL A 562 29.27 14.46 -26.89
C VAL A 562 29.25 12.93 -26.90
N THR A 563 30.29 12.33 -27.45
CA THR A 563 30.59 10.90 -27.28
C THR A 563 31.05 10.63 -25.84
N MET A 564 30.16 10.17 -24.95
CA MET A 564 30.57 9.43 -23.74
C MET A 564 31.05 8.02 -24.14
N ARG A 565 32.15 7.95 -24.92
CA ARG A 565 32.65 6.67 -25.45
C ARG A 565 33.39 5.81 -24.42
N SER A 566 33.74 6.36 -23.25
CA SER A 566 34.38 5.61 -22.15
C SER A 566 34.14 6.23 -20.77
N ALA A 567 32.90 6.26 -20.29
CA ALA A 567 32.60 6.62 -18.90
C ALA A 567 32.77 5.39 -17.98
N GLY A 568 33.49 5.55 -16.88
CA GLY A 568 33.58 4.54 -15.82
C GLY A 568 32.25 4.38 -15.08
N LEU A 569 32.00 3.23 -14.46
CA LEU A 569 30.74 2.92 -13.75
C LEU A 569 30.35 4.00 -12.73
N GLY A 570 31.30 4.50 -11.93
CA GLY A 570 31.07 5.59 -10.98
C GLY A 570 30.59 6.89 -11.62
N GLN A 571 31.08 7.25 -12.81
CA GLN A 571 30.61 8.43 -13.54
C GLN A 571 29.17 8.27 -14.01
N VAL A 572 28.79 7.06 -14.43
CA VAL A 572 27.42 6.74 -14.86
C VAL A 572 26.44 6.77 -13.68
N LEU A 573 26.83 6.19 -12.54
CA LEU A 573 26.00 6.16 -11.33
C LEU A 573 25.81 7.57 -10.74
N ASP A 574 26.88 8.37 -10.72
CA ASP A 574 26.80 9.79 -10.32
C ASP A 574 25.94 10.60 -11.30
N GLY A 575 26.09 10.40 -12.61
CA GLY A 575 25.25 11.04 -13.62
C GLY A 575 23.76 10.69 -13.49
N THR A 576 23.45 9.42 -13.22
CA THR A 576 22.08 8.94 -12.98
C THR A 576 21.49 9.60 -11.73
N THR A 577 22.27 9.65 -10.64
CA THR A 577 21.88 10.30 -9.39
C THR A 577 21.58 11.78 -9.61
N MET A 578 22.42 12.47 -10.38
CA MET A 578 22.22 13.89 -10.73
C MET A 578 20.92 14.13 -11.51
N VAL A 579 20.65 13.33 -12.55
CA VAL A 579 19.41 13.45 -13.35
C VAL A 579 18.17 13.29 -12.46
N LEU A 580 18.16 12.28 -11.60
CA LEU A 580 17.03 12.03 -10.70
C LEU A 580 16.88 13.13 -9.65
N MET A 581 18.00 13.61 -9.08
CA MET A 581 18.00 14.70 -8.11
C MET A 581 17.51 16.02 -8.70
N GLU A 582 17.96 16.39 -9.90
CA GLU A 582 17.50 17.61 -10.57
C GLU A 582 16.00 17.56 -10.87
N LEU A 583 15.51 16.42 -11.39
CA LEU A 583 14.08 16.24 -11.62
C LEU A 583 13.29 16.30 -10.31
N SER A 584 13.78 15.63 -9.26
CA SER A 584 13.12 15.69 -7.95
C SER A 584 13.13 17.09 -7.35
N PHE A 585 14.20 17.87 -7.55
CA PHE A 585 14.32 19.22 -7.02
C PHE A 585 13.28 20.16 -7.64
N VAL A 586 13.09 20.07 -8.96
CA VAL A 586 12.06 20.84 -9.67
C VAL A 586 10.66 20.43 -9.22
N MET A 587 10.39 19.13 -9.12
CA MET A 587 9.08 18.63 -8.68
C MET A 587 8.79 18.98 -7.22
N LEU A 588 9.78 18.86 -6.33
CA LEU A 588 9.65 19.20 -4.92
C LEU A 588 9.40 20.69 -4.73
N TRP A 589 10.10 21.54 -5.48
CA TRP A 589 9.85 22.98 -5.49
C TRP A 589 8.43 23.33 -5.93
N ALA A 590 7.99 22.76 -7.07
CA ALA A 590 6.63 22.97 -7.56
C ALA A 590 5.59 22.50 -6.54
N GLY A 591 5.82 21.34 -5.91
CA GLY A 591 5.02 20.83 -4.83
C GLY A 591 4.93 21.80 -3.65
N LEU A 592 6.05 22.33 -3.15
CA LEU A 592 6.08 23.30 -2.05
C LEU A 592 5.27 24.57 -2.39
N VAL A 593 5.43 25.11 -3.60
CA VAL A 593 4.67 26.30 -4.05
C VAL A 593 3.16 26.01 -4.12
N MET A 594 2.76 24.88 -4.71
CA MET A 594 1.35 24.51 -4.77
C MET A 594 0.76 24.22 -3.39
N GLY A 595 1.56 23.69 -2.47
CA GLY A 595 1.16 23.48 -1.07
C GLY A 595 0.90 24.81 -0.36
N ALA A 596 1.77 25.80 -0.58
CA ALA A 596 1.59 27.13 -0.03
C ALA A 596 0.34 27.84 -0.59
N ILE A 597 0.05 27.69 -1.90
CA ILE A 597 -1.17 28.23 -2.52
C ILE A 597 -2.42 27.59 -1.91
N TRP A 598 -2.41 26.27 -1.74
CA TRP A 598 -3.52 25.54 -1.12
C TRP A 598 -3.72 25.93 0.35
N ALA A 599 -2.63 26.08 1.11
CA ALA A 599 -2.68 26.51 2.51
C ALA A 599 -3.27 27.91 2.65
N ASP A 600 -2.91 28.83 1.75
CA ASP A 600 -3.49 30.19 1.73
C ASP A 600 -5.00 30.14 1.44
N HIS A 601 -5.40 29.33 0.46
CA HIS A 601 -6.81 29.14 0.11
C HIS A 601 -7.63 28.51 1.26
N SER A 602 -7.05 27.57 2.00
CA SER A 602 -7.77 26.77 3.00
C SER A 602 -7.73 27.35 4.40
N TRP A 603 -6.60 27.94 4.79
CA TRP A 603 -6.32 28.39 6.15
C TRP A 603 -6.05 29.91 6.24
N GLY A 604 -6.13 30.64 5.11
CA GLY A 604 -5.90 32.09 5.06
C GLY A 604 -4.44 32.51 5.28
N ARG A 605 -3.49 31.56 5.18
CA ARG A 605 -2.05 31.83 5.24
C ARG A 605 -1.26 30.81 4.42
N PRO A 606 -0.20 31.21 3.71
CA PRO A 606 0.54 30.33 2.81
C PRO A 606 1.50 29.36 3.52
N TRP A 607 1.76 29.54 4.83
CA TRP A 607 2.69 28.69 5.58
C TRP A 607 2.34 28.62 7.06
N GLY A 608 2.36 27.41 7.61
CA GLY A 608 1.95 27.09 8.97
C GLY A 608 3.09 26.78 9.96
N TRP A 609 4.30 26.50 9.46
CA TRP A 609 5.42 25.92 10.23
C TRP A 609 5.09 24.57 10.85
N ASP A 610 4.17 23.82 10.26
CA ASP A 610 3.90 22.48 10.75
C ASP A 610 5.05 21.52 10.43
N PRO A 611 5.16 20.37 11.12
CA PRO A 611 6.25 19.45 10.89
C PRO A 611 6.36 18.96 9.43
N LYS A 612 5.25 18.72 8.72
CA LYS A 612 5.31 18.22 7.32
C LYS A 612 5.86 19.28 6.37
N GLU A 613 5.40 20.52 6.54
CA GLU A 613 5.89 21.69 5.81
C GLU A 613 7.39 21.92 6.05
N VAL A 614 7.81 21.91 7.33
CA VAL A 614 9.21 22.12 7.73
C VAL A 614 10.13 21.03 7.17
N PHE A 615 9.73 19.76 7.25
CA PHE A 615 10.57 18.68 6.75
C PHE A 615 10.59 18.59 5.22
N ALA A 616 9.52 18.99 4.53
CA ALA A 616 9.53 19.17 3.08
C ALA A 616 10.50 20.29 2.67
N LEU A 617 10.48 21.43 3.38
CA LEU A 617 11.44 22.52 3.17
C LEU A 617 12.89 22.08 3.48
N ASN A 618 13.12 21.34 4.57
CA ASN A 618 14.44 20.82 4.89
C ASN A 618 14.99 19.91 3.79
N THR A 619 14.14 19.03 3.25
CA THR A 619 14.51 18.17 2.11
C THR A 619 14.95 19.02 0.91
N PHE A 620 14.17 20.06 0.59
CA PHE A 620 14.51 21.00 -0.48
C PHE A 620 15.84 21.74 -0.24
N LEU A 621 16.07 22.23 0.98
CA LEU A 621 17.32 22.91 1.36
C LEU A 621 18.53 21.98 1.29
N VAL A 622 18.41 20.71 1.69
CA VAL A 622 19.49 19.73 1.55
C VAL A 622 19.91 19.56 0.09
N PHE A 623 18.96 19.53 -0.85
CA PHE A 623 19.28 19.46 -2.28
C PHE A 623 19.83 20.77 -2.84
N ALA A 624 19.35 21.92 -2.36
CA ALA A 624 19.99 23.20 -2.69
C ALA A 624 21.46 23.22 -2.24
N VAL A 625 21.75 22.72 -1.03
CA VAL A 625 23.12 22.57 -0.52
C VAL A 625 23.94 21.61 -1.38
N LEU A 626 23.36 20.50 -1.87
CA LEU A 626 24.03 19.57 -2.79
C LEU A 626 24.62 20.30 -3.99
N ILE A 627 23.80 21.14 -4.65
CA ILE A 627 24.22 21.90 -5.85
C ILE A 627 25.43 22.79 -5.51
N HIS A 628 25.39 23.53 -4.40
CA HIS A 628 26.47 24.42 -3.97
C HIS A 628 27.75 23.67 -3.57
N VAL A 629 27.62 22.57 -2.83
CA VAL A 629 28.76 21.73 -2.41
C VAL A 629 29.46 21.13 -3.63
N ARG A 630 28.69 20.71 -4.63
CA ARG A 630 29.24 20.13 -5.87
C ARG A 630 30.04 21.14 -6.70
N LEU A 631 29.71 22.43 -6.63
CA LEU A 631 30.49 23.49 -7.30
C LEU A 631 31.86 23.72 -6.65
N LYS A 632 31.97 23.55 -5.32
CA LYS A 632 33.16 23.92 -4.54
C LYS A 632 34.10 22.74 -4.22
N THR A 633 33.61 21.51 -4.26
CA THR A 633 34.37 20.33 -3.85
C THR A 633 35.17 19.71 -5.00
N ARG A 634 36.33 19.14 -4.66
CA ARG A 634 37.18 18.40 -5.61
C ARG A 634 36.60 17.03 -5.97
N ASP A 635 35.90 16.40 -5.02
CA ASP A 635 35.33 15.06 -5.15
C ASP A 635 33.81 15.11 -5.28
N LYS A 636 33.36 15.53 -6.46
CA LYS A 636 31.94 15.84 -6.72
C LYS A 636 31.03 14.62 -6.53
N GLY A 637 31.47 13.44 -6.94
CA GLY A 637 30.68 12.21 -6.89
C GLY A 637 30.42 11.73 -5.46
N LEU A 638 31.44 11.78 -4.58
CA LEU A 638 31.26 11.43 -3.17
C LEU A 638 30.20 12.28 -2.51
N TRP A 639 30.34 13.60 -2.63
CA TRP A 639 29.43 14.55 -1.98
C TRP A 639 28.02 14.46 -2.52
N THR A 640 27.87 14.19 -3.81
CA THR A 640 26.56 13.99 -4.42
C THR A 640 25.88 12.75 -3.88
N ALA A 641 26.59 11.63 -3.80
CA ALA A 641 26.04 10.41 -3.23
C ALA A 641 25.68 10.59 -1.74
N LEU A 642 26.57 11.15 -0.92
CA LEU A 642 26.32 11.35 0.51
C LEU A 642 25.13 12.29 0.76
N ILE A 643 25.08 13.44 0.09
CA ILE A 643 24.01 14.42 0.30
C ILE A 643 22.68 13.91 -0.26
N ALA A 644 22.68 13.17 -1.37
CA ALA A 644 21.46 12.51 -1.87
C ALA A 644 20.90 11.52 -0.85
N LEU A 645 21.75 10.74 -0.17
CA LEU A 645 21.32 9.84 0.91
C LEU A 645 20.79 10.58 2.13
N VAL A 646 21.43 11.70 2.52
CA VAL A 646 20.94 12.55 3.60
C VAL A 646 19.56 13.12 3.24
N GLY A 647 19.38 13.64 2.02
CA GLY A 647 18.10 14.17 1.57
C GLY A 647 17.01 13.09 1.52
N ALA A 648 17.34 11.88 1.05
CA ALA A 648 16.42 10.75 1.10
C ALA A 648 16.09 10.32 2.53
N ALA A 649 17.03 10.37 3.47
CA ALA A 649 16.78 10.09 4.88
C ALA A 649 15.86 11.14 5.52
N VAL A 650 16.06 12.43 5.23
CA VAL A 650 15.20 13.53 5.70
C VAL A 650 13.79 13.39 5.12
N MET A 651 13.68 13.06 3.83
CA MET A 651 12.40 12.76 3.17
C MET A 651 11.69 11.55 3.81
N LEU A 652 12.39 10.45 4.05
CA LEU A 652 11.82 9.26 4.71
C LEU A 652 11.40 9.58 6.15
N PHE A 653 12.16 10.40 6.86
CA PHE A 653 11.76 10.89 8.18
C PHE A 653 10.45 11.69 8.09
N ASN A 654 10.30 12.57 7.10
CA ASN A 654 9.04 13.28 6.87
C ASN A 654 7.89 12.29 6.65
N TRP A 655 8.09 11.36 5.72
CA TRP A 655 7.01 10.49 5.24
C TRP A 655 6.62 9.40 6.25
N ILE A 656 7.56 8.97 7.11
CA ILE A 656 7.32 7.90 8.10
C ILE A 656 7.14 8.49 9.50
N ALA A 657 8.12 9.23 10.01
CA ALA A 657 8.10 9.67 11.41
C ALA A 657 7.01 10.71 11.64
N ILE A 658 6.85 11.70 10.76
CA ILE A 658 5.81 12.72 10.97
C ILE A 658 4.41 12.11 10.85
N ASN A 659 4.17 11.24 9.86
CA ASN A 659 2.85 10.61 9.69
C ASN A 659 2.47 9.64 10.82
N PHE A 660 3.42 8.91 11.39
CA PHE A 660 3.11 7.87 12.37
C PHE A 660 3.40 8.23 13.83
N VAL A 661 4.23 9.25 14.09
CA VAL A 661 4.70 9.60 15.44
C VAL A 661 4.19 10.97 15.90
N ILE A 662 4.01 11.94 14.99
CA ILE A 662 3.66 13.32 15.35
C ILE A 662 2.24 13.65 14.88
N THR A 663 1.39 14.14 15.78
CA THR A 663 0.06 14.66 15.44
C THR A 663 0.17 16.11 14.96
N GLY A 664 -0.56 16.48 13.91
CA GLY A 664 -0.55 17.83 13.33
C GLY A 664 -1.73 18.06 12.39
N LEU A 665 -1.85 19.28 11.81
CA LEU A 665 -2.96 19.66 10.91
C LEU A 665 -3.12 18.73 9.69
N HIS A 666 -2.05 18.01 9.34
CA HIS A 666 -2.01 17.04 8.27
C HIS A 666 -2.25 15.59 8.72
N SER A 667 -2.75 15.34 9.94
CA SER A 667 -2.99 13.99 10.49
C SER A 667 -4.05 13.18 9.73
N TYR A 668 -4.73 13.81 8.78
CA TYR A 668 -5.72 13.20 7.91
C TYR A 668 -5.12 12.35 6.77
N ALA A 669 -3.85 12.56 6.42
CA ALA A 669 -3.20 11.90 5.27
C ALA A 669 -2.41 10.65 5.68
#